data_AF-A0A497J3H4-F1
#
_entry.id   AF-A0A497J3H4-F1
#
_cell.length_a   1.000
_cell.length_b   1.000
_cell.length_c   1.000
_cell.angle_alpha   90.00
_cell.angle_beta   90.00
_cell.angle_gamma   90.00
#
_symmetry.space_group_name_H-M   'P 1'
#
loop_
_entity.id
_entity.type
_entity.pdbx_description
1 polymer ?
#
loop_
_entity_poly.entity_id
_entity_poly.type
_entity_poly.pdbx_seq_one_letter_code
_entity_poly.pdbx_strand_id
1 'polypeptide(L)'
;MSLRERRDEIITEEVGEDIKRALEDFDRFKLDFYKVIEVARYAGLEPPSAEVDVSEIIASYARDEGVTIVFTRSIRGAEELYRRTLLRLKEEDARIATHHHLVSKVTRASIEAGAREGRVKVIVSPRTLAQGIDIGNVIRIVHVGLPEDVREFRQKEGRKGRRKELPFTETIILPVRRWDRELLLRGLSALRKWIELPLEKALVNPDNKYCLLFEGLFKFVNPKLREKLTEDELSLLSYLGLISKEGLTDRGKRAWRNMNFYEFGPPYGMKRMKREDDRAVYLEDIGHCDLVERFQPGCIDYSADAVVVDLLRKGRFITGVVEEQLSMRTVFSYDPLAFAYEEYEKTKHSWGEEPNVIRDYYTGRLHSEVICVVDPPRDGFGIRTKIPNRVYWTISARRSRPVSAGDRTYFIRDRKSLPVLGPTGGVYRDYTYGIVIELDPAEDIIWGRVGMALVTLVLRLAYGIPFDTIYYEVVNVGDRKLLLLHEPDSAGLIEKLDWMEVSKKVEEFEPDELSEILLQVVDDQAHFELLSSGMRWDLAKRYAKRMLEYLMLREKIRVKIGNREILVPRPSRALKTAAFDFINLPISENVLLGCSAIFDGEESFYVLLSKEFFETSGWEEMGKVLNSLVDRGFCFIVYDLSLIMKALTQFRLTSASLLIEGLKREGRLIEVSELAKKVLSVEVAPFEELVRTLGWRETNDLVSLRTELERSSSLLKERGEFKWPYFTKYLKKTAEEYMKSSVINLYKIYYALKGFEKQTKILET
;
A
#
# COMPACT_ATOMS: atom_id res chain seq x y z
N MET A 1 -37.38 -35.72 -1.18
CA MET A 1 -37.10 -35.54 0.25
C MET A 1 -36.45 -34.19 0.46
N SER A 2 -36.88 -33.46 1.49
CA SER A 2 -36.31 -32.17 1.87
C SER A 2 -34.95 -32.36 2.55
N LEU A 3 -34.10 -31.33 2.53
CA LEU A 3 -32.81 -31.36 3.26
C LEU A 3 -33.00 -31.60 4.77
N ARG A 4 -34.14 -31.14 5.33
CA ARG A 4 -34.50 -31.32 6.73
C ARG A 4 -34.79 -32.78 7.08
N GLU A 5 -35.38 -33.54 6.16
CA GLU A 5 -35.64 -34.98 6.34
C GLU A 5 -34.35 -35.81 6.29
N ARG A 6 -33.31 -35.30 5.64
CA ARG A 6 -31.99 -35.93 5.49
C ARG A 6 -30.94 -35.29 6.41
N ARG A 7 -31.36 -34.64 7.50
CA ARG A 7 -30.49 -33.92 8.45
C ARG A 7 -29.33 -34.77 8.98
N ASP A 8 -29.59 -36.04 9.28
CA ASP A 8 -28.60 -36.93 9.90
C ASP A 8 -27.52 -37.36 8.90
N GLU A 9 -27.75 -37.19 7.60
CA GLU A 9 -26.73 -37.35 6.55
C GLU A 9 -25.85 -36.09 6.42
N ILE A 10 -26.35 -34.92 6.81
CA ILE A 10 -25.68 -33.61 6.67
C ILE A 10 -24.85 -33.28 7.92
N ILE A 11 -25.33 -33.65 9.12
CA ILE A 11 -24.67 -33.34 10.39
C ILE A 11 -23.53 -34.35 10.64
N THR A 12 -22.31 -33.98 10.26
CA THR A 12 -21.07 -34.72 10.55
C THR A 12 -20.25 -34.04 11.66
N GLU A 13 -19.18 -34.68 12.14
CA GLU A 13 -18.24 -34.07 13.11
C GLU A 13 -17.55 -32.81 12.59
N GLU A 14 -17.47 -32.65 11.27
CA GLU A 14 -16.81 -31.54 10.59
C GLU A 14 -17.70 -30.29 10.47
N VAL A 15 -18.96 -30.39 10.92
CA VAL A 15 -19.99 -29.37 10.80
C VAL A 15 -20.25 -28.71 12.16
N GLY A 16 -20.10 -27.38 12.19
CA GLY A 16 -20.36 -26.54 13.35
C GLY A 16 -21.85 -26.40 13.70
N GLU A 17 -22.10 -25.73 14.81
CA GLU A 17 -23.45 -25.54 15.37
C GLU A 17 -24.32 -24.60 14.52
N ASP A 18 -23.69 -23.72 13.74
CA ASP A 18 -24.36 -22.82 12.79
C ASP A 18 -25.23 -23.56 11.76
N ILE A 19 -24.72 -24.65 11.18
CA ILE A 19 -25.46 -25.45 10.18
C ILE A 19 -26.58 -26.25 10.82
N LYS A 20 -26.37 -26.80 12.01
CA LYS A 20 -27.42 -27.54 12.74
C LYS A 20 -28.63 -26.65 12.99
N ARG A 21 -28.39 -25.43 13.50
CA ARG A 21 -29.45 -24.44 13.71
C ARG A 21 -30.12 -24.03 12.40
N ALA A 22 -29.35 -23.86 11.32
CA ALA A 22 -29.88 -23.53 10.00
C ALA A 22 -30.77 -24.63 9.40
N LEU A 23 -30.56 -25.91 9.73
CA LEU A 23 -31.44 -27.00 9.29
C LEU A 23 -32.77 -27.06 10.07
N GLU A 24 -32.80 -26.49 11.28
CA GLU A 24 -33.97 -26.51 12.17
C GLU A 24 -34.85 -25.26 12.07
N ASP A 25 -34.26 -24.11 11.76
CA ASP A 25 -34.91 -22.80 11.66
C ASP A 25 -34.83 -22.25 10.22
N PHE A 26 -35.99 -22.01 9.60
CA PHE A 26 -36.08 -21.52 8.22
C PHE A 26 -35.54 -20.09 8.03
N ASP A 27 -35.63 -19.23 9.04
CA ASP A 27 -35.08 -17.87 8.93
C ASP A 27 -33.56 -17.89 9.03
N ARG A 28 -32.99 -18.82 9.81
CA ARG A 28 -31.54 -19.10 9.81
C ARG A 28 -31.09 -19.76 8.51
N PHE A 29 -31.87 -20.71 7.99
CA PHE A 29 -31.61 -21.35 6.70
C PHE A 29 -31.43 -20.31 5.58
N LYS A 30 -32.26 -19.26 5.53
CA LYS A 30 -32.11 -18.18 4.52
C LYS A 30 -30.77 -17.46 4.61
N LEU A 31 -30.23 -17.29 5.81
CA LEU A 31 -28.98 -16.56 6.04
C LEU A 31 -27.75 -17.41 5.68
N ASP A 32 -27.81 -18.71 6.01
CA ASP A 32 -26.73 -19.68 5.83
C ASP A 32 -26.97 -20.64 4.64
N PHE A 33 -27.89 -20.29 3.74
CA PHE A 33 -28.32 -21.12 2.61
C PHE A 33 -27.14 -21.73 1.83
N TYR A 34 -26.18 -20.88 1.43
CA TYR A 34 -25.02 -21.32 0.67
C TYR A 34 -24.16 -22.33 1.42
N LYS A 35 -24.04 -22.19 2.75
CA LYS A 35 -23.31 -23.15 3.58
C LYS A 35 -24.03 -24.49 3.60
N VAL A 36 -25.33 -24.48 3.88
CA VAL A 36 -26.14 -25.70 3.97
C VAL A 36 -26.10 -26.48 2.66
N ILE A 37 -26.16 -25.79 1.52
CA ILE A 37 -26.06 -26.41 0.19
C ILE A 37 -24.69 -27.07 -0.04
N GLU A 38 -23.58 -26.42 0.36
CA GLU A 38 -22.24 -27.02 0.23
C GLU A 38 -22.05 -28.22 1.17
N VAL A 39 -22.51 -28.16 2.42
CA VAL A 39 -22.45 -29.31 3.33
C VAL A 39 -23.28 -30.48 2.78
N ALA A 40 -24.48 -30.20 2.27
CA ALA A 40 -25.31 -31.21 1.62
C ALA A 40 -24.60 -31.88 0.44
N ARG A 41 -23.92 -31.10 -0.43
CA ARG A 41 -23.13 -31.64 -1.54
C ARG A 41 -21.95 -32.49 -1.06
N TYR A 42 -21.27 -32.04 0.01
CA TYR A 42 -20.17 -32.79 0.61
C TYR A 42 -20.64 -34.15 1.16
N ALA A 43 -21.81 -34.18 1.79
CA ALA A 43 -22.50 -35.39 2.25
C ALA A 43 -23.00 -36.31 1.11
N GLY A 44 -22.72 -35.98 -0.16
CA GLY A 44 -23.15 -36.78 -1.31
C GLY A 44 -24.60 -36.55 -1.73
N LEU A 45 -25.27 -35.55 -1.19
CA LEU A 45 -26.60 -35.14 -1.63
C LEU A 45 -26.50 -34.37 -2.95
N GLU A 46 -27.53 -34.47 -3.78
CA GLU A 46 -27.68 -33.66 -5.00
C GLU A 46 -28.78 -32.60 -4.78
N PRO A 47 -28.55 -31.55 -3.97
CA PRO A 47 -29.50 -30.46 -3.89
C PRO A 47 -29.61 -29.78 -5.27
N PRO A 48 -30.74 -29.12 -5.58
CA PRO A 48 -30.92 -28.40 -6.84
C PRO A 48 -29.69 -27.54 -7.14
N SER A 49 -29.15 -27.67 -8.35
CA SER A 49 -27.95 -26.93 -8.74
C SER A 49 -28.24 -25.43 -8.69
N ALA A 50 -27.38 -24.70 -7.98
CA ALA A 50 -27.35 -23.24 -8.03
C ALA A 50 -26.50 -22.74 -9.22
N GLU A 51 -25.95 -23.63 -10.05
CA GLU A 51 -25.28 -23.27 -11.30
C GLU A 51 -26.34 -22.83 -12.30
N VAL A 52 -26.71 -21.55 -12.26
CA VAL A 52 -27.67 -20.97 -13.19
C VAL A 52 -26.94 -20.53 -14.46
N ASP A 53 -27.51 -20.81 -15.64
CA ASP A 53 -27.03 -20.17 -16.85
C ASP A 53 -27.34 -18.67 -16.78
N VAL A 54 -26.28 -17.87 -16.61
CA VAL A 54 -26.35 -16.40 -16.57
C VAL A 54 -27.14 -15.84 -17.75
N SER A 55 -26.97 -16.42 -18.95
CA SER A 55 -27.67 -15.98 -20.16
C SER A 55 -29.18 -16.26 -20.11
N GLU A 56 -29.62 -17.27 -19.36
CA GLU A 56 -31.05 -17.54 -19.15
C GLU A 56 -31.70 -16.47 -18.28
N ILE A 57 -31.06 -16.15 -17.15
CA ILE A 57 -31.50 -15.09 -16.26
C ILE A 57 -31.57 -13.77 -17.03
N ILE A 58 -30.50 -13.42 -17.74
CA ILE A 58 -30.42 -12.13 -18.45
C ILE A 58 -31.44 -12.06 -19.58
N ALA A 59 -31.67 -13.16 -20.32
CA ALA A 59 -32.68 -13.19 -21.37
C ALA A 59 -34.07 -12.82 -20.84
N SER A 60 -34.42 -13.25 -19.61
CA SER A 60 -35.71 -12.89 -19.01
C SER A 60 -35.89 -11.37 -18.83
N TYR A 61 -34.81 -10.63 -18.58
CA TYR A 61 -34.83 -9.18 -18.35
C TYR A 61 -34.97 -8.34 -19.62
N ALA A 62 -34.87 -8.93 -20.81
CA ALA A 62 -35.07 -8.21 -22.07
C ALA A 62 -36.52 -7.71 -22.25
N ARG A 63 -37.46 -8.27 -21.49
CA ARG A 63 -38.89 -7.94 -21.51
C ARG A 63 -39.33 -6.95 -20.44
N ASP A 64 -38.41 -6.51 -19.58
CA ASP A 64 -38.73 -5.62 -18.47
C ASP A 64 -39.04 -4.18 -18.93
N GLU A 65 -39.76 -3.44 -18.07
CA GLU A 65 -40.12 -2.05 -18.35
C GLU A 65 -38.92 -1.10 -18.21
N GLY A 66 -37.97 -1.39 -17.31
CA GLY A 66 -36.76 -0.58 -17.10
C GLY A 66 -35.49 -1.19 -17.71
N VAL A 67 -34.39 -0.47 -17.60
CA VAL A 67 -33.08 -0.90 -18.11
C VAL A 67 -32.34 -1.73 -17.05
N THR A 68 -31.77 -2.85 -17.48
CA THR A 68 -30.84 -3.68 -16.72
C THR A 68 -29.42 -3.47 -17.24
N ILE A 69 -28.48 -3.15 -16.35
CA ILE A 69 -27.05 -3.14 -16.68
C ILE A 69 -26.41 -4.39 -16.10
N VAL A 70 -25.73 -5.15 -16.95
CA VAL A 70 -24.99 -6.35 -16.57
C VAL A 70 -23.50 -6.04 -16.59
N PHE A 71 -22.87 -6.03 -15.42
CA PHE A 71 -21.44 -5.83 -15.30
C PHE A 71 -20.69 -7.15 -15.40
N THR A 72 -19.70 -7.21 -16.30
CA THR A 72 -18.76 -8.33 -16.45
C THR A 72 -17.33 -7.89 -16.11
N ARG A 73 -16.36 -8.81 -16.06
CA ARG A 73 -14.94 -8.44 -15.84
C ARG A 73 -14.30 -7.82 -17.10
N SER A 74 -14.57 -8.41 -18.25
CA SER A 74 -13.84 -8.15 -19.49
C SER A 74 -14.78 -7.86 -20.65
N ILE A 75 -14.25 -7.21 -21.68
CA ILE A 75 -14.97 -6.94 -22.93
C ILE A 75 -15.41 -8.25 -23.57
N ARG A 76 -14.51 -9.23 -23.65
CA ARG A 76 -14.82 -10.54 -24.23
C ARG A 76 -15.93 -11.25 -23.49
N GLY A 77 -15.91 -11.24 -22.15
CA GLY A 77 -16.99 -11.79 -21.34
C GLY A 77 -18.32 -11.06 -21.55
N ALA A 78 -18.29 -9.74 -21.78
CA ALA A 78 -19.50 -8.99 -22.16
C ALA A 78 -20.05 -9.43 -23.53
N GLU A 79 -19.17 -9.55 -24.53
CA GLU A 79 -19.50 -9.95 -25.90
C GLU A 79 -19.99 -11.40 -26.00
N GLU A 80 -19.37 -12.32 -25.28
CA GLU A 80 -19.81 -13.72 -25.22
C GLU A 80 -21.18 -13.83 -24.53
N LEU A 81 -21.34 -13.19 -23.37
CA LEU A 81 -22.60 -13.21 -22.65
C LEU A 81 -23.72 -12.60 -23.46
N TYR A 82 -23.44 -11.50 -24.17
CA TYR A 82 -24.36 -10.91 -25.13
C TYR A 82 -24.76 -11.89 -26.23
N ARG A 83 -23.81 -12.53 -26.92
CA ARG A 83 -24.10 -13.50 -27.99
C ARG A 83 -24.90 -14.69 -27.49
N ARG A 84 -24.52 -15.27 -26.35
CA ARG A 84 -25.25 -16.39 -25.71
C ARG A 84 -26.68 -16.00 -25.33
N THR A 85 -26.85 -14.81 -24.78
CA THR A 85 -28.17 -14.29 -24.41
C THR A 85 -29.02 -14.02 -25.65
N LEU A 86 -28.43 -13.43 -26.70
CA LEU A 86 -29.11 -13.14 -27.95
C LEU A 86 -29.62 -14.41 -28.63
N LEU A 87 -28.84 -15.50 -28.63
CA LEU A 87 -29.26 -16.80 -29.17
C LEU A 87 -30.45 -17.42 -28.42
N ARG A 88 -30.71 -17.01 -27.18
CA ARG A 88 -31.86 -17.45 -26.38
C ARG A 88 -33.11 -16.60 -26.60
N LEU A 89 -32.97 -15.42 -27.20
CA LEU A 89 -34.07 -14.49 -27.42
C LEU A 89 -34.70 -14.71 -28.80
N LYS A 90 -36.01 -14.48 -28.88
CA LYS A 90 -36.67 -14.30 -30.18
C LYS A 90 -36.27 -12.94 -30.76
N GLU A 91 -36.31 -12.80 -32.08
CA GLU A 91 -35.89 -11.57 -32.78
C GLU A 91 -36.65 -10.32 -32.29
N GLU A 92 -37.94 -10.49 -31.98
CA GLU A 92 -38.85 -9.47 -31.40
C GLU A 92 -38.47 -9.03 -29.97
N ASP A 93 -37.74 -9.87 -29.23
CA ASP A 93 -37.28 -9.63 -27.85
C ASP A 93 -35.78 -9.25 -27.77
N ALA A 94 -35.09 -9.10 -28.91
CA ALA A 94 -33.64 -8.86 -28.99
C ALA A 94 -33.20 -7.43 -28.58
N ARG A 95 -33.68 -6.93 -27.43
CA ARG A 95 -33.42 -5.60 -26.87
C ARG A 95 -32.18 -5.56 -25.98
N ILE A 96 -31.11 -6.20 -26.43
CA ILE A 96 -29.84 -6.32 -25.69
C ILE A 96 -28.69 -5.72 -26.51
N ALA A 97 -27.70 -5.11 -25.85
CA ALA A 97 -26.51 -4.58 -26.48
C ALA A 97 -25.26 -4.72 -25.61
N THR A 98 -24.07 -4.64 -26.22
CA THR A 98 -22.78 -4.52 -25.51
C THR A 98 -22.29 -3.09 -25.49
N HIS A 99 -21.62 -2.69 -24.41
CA HIS A 99 -21.06 -1.35 -24.28
C HIS A 99 -19.65 -1.40 -23.70
N HIS A 100 -18.65 -1.02 -24.51
CA HIS A 100 -17.24 -0.91 -24.12
C HIS A 100 -16.46 0.01 -25.06
N HIS A 101 -15.20 0.31 -24.75
CA HIS A 101 -14.40 1.29 -25.49
C HIS A 101 -14.09 0.87 -26.94
N LEU A 102 -14.03 -0.44 -27.23
CA LEU A 102 -13.91 -0.95 -28.61
C LEU A 102 -15.19 -0.78 -29.45
N VAL A 103 -16.35 -0.50 -28.83
CA VAL A 103 -17.57 -0.15 -29.58
C VAL A 103 -17.45 1.30 -30.05
N SER A 104 -17.75 1.54 -31.34
CA SER A 104 -17.66 2.86 -31.95
C SER A 104 -18.46 3.90 -31.16
N LYS A 105 -17.96 5.15 -31.12
CA LYS A 105 -18.63 6.24 -30.40
C LYS A 105 -20.08 6.46 -30.87
N VAL A 106 -20.33 6.31 -32.17
CA VAL A 106 -21.67 6.43 -32.78
C VAL A 106 -22.59 5.32 -32.30
N THR A 107 -22.10 4.07 -32.30
CA THR A 107 -22.87 2.91 -31.82
C THR A 107 -23.17 3.04 -30.32
N ARG A 108 -22.19 3.46 -29.51
CA ARG A 108 -22.41 3.71 -28.07
C ARG A 108 -23.48 4.77 -27.83
N ALA A 109 -23.42 5.90 -28.53
CA ALA A 109 -24.45 6.94 -28.43
C ALA A 109 -25.84 6.44 -28.84
N SER A 110 -25.93 5.58 -29.87
CA SER A 110 -27.19 4.95 -30.29
C SER A 110 -27.74 3.99 -29.22
N ILE A 111 -26.88 3.20 -28.58
CA ILE A 111 -27.25 2.31 -27.47
C ILE A 111 -27.74 3.12 -26.28
N GLU A 112 -27.03 4.18 -25.90
CA GLU A 112 -27.41 5.08 -24.81
C GLU A 112 -28.77 5.75 -25.07
N ALA A 113 -29.02 6.20 -26.31
CA ALA A 113 -30.32 6.75 -26.71
C ALA A 113 -31.41 5.69 -26.71
N GLY A 114 -31.13 4.51 -27.27
CA GLY A 114 -32.03 3.37 -27.26
C GLY A 114 -32.42 2.93 -25.86
N ALA A 115 -31.51 3.01 -24.89
CA ALA A 115 -31.81 2.73 -23.48
C ALA A 115 -32.74 3.77 -22.86
N ARG A 116 -32.48 5.06 -23.12
CA ARG A 116 -33.35 6.17 -22.67
C ARG A 116 -34.76 6.09 -23.25
N GLU A 117 -34.88 5.64 -24.49
CA GLU A 117 -36.15 5.48 -25.22
C GLU A 117 -36.83 4.12 -24.97
N GLY A 118 -36.18 3.20 -24.24
CA GLY A 118 -36.71 1.87 -23.94
C GLY A 118 -36.61 0.84 -25.09
N ARG A 119 -35.92 1.18 -26.19
CA ARG A 119 -35.58 0.27 -27.30
C ARG A 119 -34.50 -0.75 -26.92
N VAL A 120 -33.61 -0.38 -25.98
CA VAL A 120 -32.61 -1.28 -25.39
C VAL A 120 -32.97 -1.48 -23.91
N LYS A 121 -33.15 -2.74 -23.49
CA LYS A 121 -33.53 -3.11 -22.12
C LYS A 121 -32.39 -3.71 -21.33
N VAL A 122 -31.43 -4.36 -21.99
CA VAL A 122 -30.28 -4.96 -21.33
C VAL A 122 -28.99 -4.42 -21.96
N ILE A 123 -28.07 -3.94 -21.14
CA ILE A 123 -26.74 -3.55 -21.59
C ILE A 123 -25.67 -4.32 -20.83
N VAL A 124 -24.85 -5.06 -21.56
CA VAL A 124 -23.72 -5.80 -20.99
C VAL A 124 -22.45 -4.96 -21.13
N SER A 125 -21.76 -4.65 -20.02
CA SER A 125 -20.58 -3.78 -20.02
C SER A 125 -19.55 -4.22 -18.97
N PRO A 126 -18.25 -4.18 -19.27
CA PRO A 126 -17.24 -4.50 -18.26
C PRO A 126 -17.03 -3.37 -17.24
N ARG A 127 -16.72 -2.16 -17.74
CA ARG A 127 -16.36 -0.99 -16.90
C ARG A 127 -16.85 0.35 -17.42
N THR A 128 -17.08 0.49 -18.73
CA THR A 128 -17.35 1.81 -19.34
C THR A 128 -18.62 2.49 -18.83
N LEU A 129 -19.61 1.72 -18.38
CA LEU A 129 -20.84 2.26 -17.82
C LEU A 129 -20.79 2.46 -16.30
N ALA A 130 -19.67 2.14 -15.63
CA ALA A 130 -19.52 2.39 -14.20
C ALA A 130 -19.34 3.90 -13.88
N GLN A 131 -18.93 4.71 -14.87
CA GLN A 131 -18.64 6.14 -14.71
C GLN A 131 -19.67 7.02 -15.45
N GLY A 132 -20.03 8.15 -14.83
CA GLY A 132 -20.68 9.36 -15.39
C GLY A 132 -21.94 9.33 -16.29
N ILE A 133 -22.18 8.30 -17.08
CA ILE A 133 -23.08 8.35 -18.26
C ILE A 133 -24.56 8.19 -17.83
N ASP A 134 -25.45 8.96 -18.44
CA ASP A 134 -26.90 8.86 -18.27
C ASP A 134 -27.51 7.89 -19.30
N ILE A 135 -27.98 6.74 -18.78
CA ILE A 135 -28.54 5.63 -19.56
C ILE A 135 -30.07 5.56 -19.40
N GLY A 136 -30.66 6.50 -18.67
CA GLY A 136 -32.11 6.53 -18.41
C GLY A 136 -32.53 5.73 -17.17
N ASN A 137 -33.68 5.05 -17.26
CA ASN A 137 -34.37 4.40 -16.13
C ASN A 137 -33.75 3.03 -15.79
N VAL A 138 -32.57 3.04 -15.18
CA VAL A 138 -31.91 1.81 -14.73
C VAL A 138 -32.56 1.31 -13.43
N ILE A 139 -33.26 0.18 -13.52
CA ILE A 139 -33.95 -0.47 -12.39
C ILE A 139 -33.12 -1.58 -11.77
N ARG A 140 -32.23 -2.20 -12.55
CA ARG A 140 -31.48 -3.39 -12.11
C ARG A 140 -30.01 -3.30 -12.47
N ILE A 141 -29.16 -3.67 -11.51
CA ILE A 141 -27.76 -3.96 -11.75
C ILE A 141 -27.53 -5.45 -11.51
N VAL A 142 -26.89 -6.11 -12.48
CA VAL A 142 -26.46 -7.51 -12.38
C VAL A 142 -24.93 -7.54 -12.32
N HIS A 143 -24.36 -8.07 -11.25
CA HIS A 143 -22.92 -8.32 -11.14
C HIS A 143 -22.65 -9.77 -11.54
N VAL A 144 -22.05 -9.95 -12.72
CA VAL A 144 -21.49 -11.25 -13.14
C VAL A 144 -20.09 -11.34 -12.54
N GLY A 145 -20.11 -11.70 -11.26
CA GLY A 145 -19.01 -11.67 -10.32
C GLY A 145 -18.82 -10.32 -9.64
N LEU A 146 -18.55 -10.35 -8.33
CA LEU A 146 -18.33 -9.12 -7.56
C LEU A 146 -16.95 -8.53 -7.88
N PRO A 147 -16.82 -7.19 -7.90
CA PRO A 147 -15.50 -6.57 -7.80
C PRO A 147 -14.89 -6.88 -6.43
N GLU A 148 -13.56 -6.82 -6.33
CA GLU A 148 -12.83 -7.03 -5.06
C GLU A 148 -12.90 -5.76 -4.19
N ASP A 149 -12.92 -4.58 -4.83
CA ASP A 149 -13.03 -3.28 -4.16
C ASP A 149 -14.48 -2.84 -3.94
N VAL A 150 -14.74 -2.29 -2.75
CA VAL A 150 -16.05 -1.75 -2.38
C VAL A 150 -16.33 -0.46 -3.16
N ARG A 151 -15.29 0.33 -3.46
CA ARG A 151 -15.41 1.51 -4.33
C ARG A 151 -15.98 1.14 -5.70
N GLU A 152 -15.43 0.11 -6.36
CA GLU A 152 -15.91 -0.31 -7.69
C GLU A 152 -17.36 -0.81 -7.61
N PHE A 153 -17.70 -1.58 -6.56
CA PHE A 153 -19.08 -2.02 -6.31
C PHE A 153 -20.05 -0.84 -6.18
N ARG A 154 -19.74 0.13 -5.32
CA ARG A 154 -20.59 1.32 -5.09
C ARG A 154 -20.74 2.19 -6.33
N GLN A 155 -19.69 2.31 -7.16
CA GLN A 155 -19.76 3.05 -8.43
C GLN A 155 -20.72 2.40 -9.44
N LYS A 156 -20.72 1.06 -9.52
CA LYS A 156 -21.65 0.27 -10.34
C LYS A 156 -23.08 0.36 -9.81
N GLU A 157 -23.28 0.21 -8.51
CA GLU A 157 -24.60 0.33 -7.88
C GLU A 157 -25.20 1.74 -8.02
N GLY A 158 -24.38 2.79 -8.02
CA GLY A 158 -24.80 4.17 -8.25
C GLY A 158 -25.34 4.46 -9.66
N ARG A 159 -25.47 3.44 -10.53
CA ARG A 159 -26.11 3.56 -11.85
C ARG A 159 -27.61 3.37 -11.83
N LYS A 160 -28.15 2.61 -10.87
CA LYS A 160 -29.61 2.43 -10.69
C LYS A 160 -30.19 3.44 -9.70
N GLY A 161 -31.52 3.60 -9.72
CA GLY A 161 -32.23 4.36 -8.68
C GLY A 161 -32.04 5.88 -8.72
N ARG A 162 -31.68 6.45 -9.88
CA ARG A 162 -31.43 7.90 -10.02
C ARG A 162 -32.69 8.76 -10.12
N ARG A 163 -33.85 8.16 -10.36
CA ARG A 163 -35.12 8.87 -10.54
C ARG A 163 -36.13 8.43 -9.50
N LYS A 164 -36.83 9.39 -8.89
CA LYS A 164 -37.78 9.14 -7.79
C LYS A 164 -39.02 8.37 -8.24
N GLU A 165 -39.36 8.48 -9.52
CA GLU A 165 -40.48 7.78 -10.16
C GLU A 165 -40.23 6.28 -10.44
N LEU A 166 -39.06 5.70 -10.12
CA LEU A 166 -38.84 4.27 -10.31
C LEU A 166 -39.60 3.45 -9.25
N PRO A 167 -40.43 2.48 -9.65
CA PRO A 167 -41.27 1.71 -8.72
C PRO A 167 -40.45 0.78 -7.83
N PHE A 168 -39.32 0.27 -8.34
CA PHE A 168 -38.39 -0.56 -7.58
C PHE A 168 -36.98 -0.42 -8.17
N THR A 169 -36.00 -0.83 -7.37
CA THR A 169 -34.66 -1.13 -7.88
C THR A 169 -34.13 -2.39 -7.23
N GLU A 170 -33.30 -3.16 -7.94
CA GLU A 170 -32.74 -4.39 -7.39
C GLU A 170 -31.29 -4.63 -7.82
N THR A 171 -30.59 -5.47 -7.06
CA THR A 171 -29.22 -5.92 -7.34
C THR A 171 -29.24 -7.42 -7.43
N ILE A 172 -28.71 -7.96 -8.52
CA ILE A 172 -28.51 -9.40 -8.68
C ILE A 172 -27.01 -9.67 -8.65
N ILE A 173 -26.55 -10.54 -7.76
CA ILE A 173 -25.16 -10.96 -7.67
C ILE A 173 -25.08 -12.41 -8.14
N LEU A 174 -24.34 -12.64 -9.22
CA LEU A 174 -24.10 -13.96 -9.78
C LEU A 174 -22.63 -14.34 -9.52
N PRO A 175 -22.35 -15.20 -8.52
CA PRO A 175 -20.99 -15.49 -8.11
C PRO A 175 -20.30 -16.43 -9.11
N VAL A 176 -19.43 -15.85 -9.94
CA VAL A 176 -18.67 -16.59 -10.97
C VAL A 176 -17.20 -16.74 -10.63
N ARG A 177 -16.71 -16.02 -9.61
CA ARG A 177 -15.29 -16.04 -9.23
C ARG A 177 -15.07 -16.82 -7.95
N ARG A 178 -13.81 -16.93 -7.55
CA ARG A 178 -13.45 -17.51 -6.27
C ARG A 178 -13.88 -16.61 -5.11
N TRP A 179 -13.44 -15.35 -5.12
CA TRP A 179 -13.63 -14.41 -4.01
C TRP A 179 -15.12 -14.21 -3.66
N ASP A 180 -15.98 -14.01 -4.67
CA ASP A 180 -17.40 -13.78 -4.44
C ASP A 180 -18.15 -15.03 -3.96
N ARG A 181 -17.75 -16.22 -4.42
CA ARG A 181 -18.23 -17.49 -3.88
C ARG A 181 -17.84 -17.65 -2.43
N GLU A 182 -16.58 -17.42 -2.08
CA GLU A 182 -16.11 -17.53 -0.68
C GLU A 182 -16.81 -16.53 0.24
N LEU A 183 -17.02 -15.28 -0.22
CA LEU A 183 -17.80 -14.28 0.50
C LEU A 183 -19.23 -14.77 0.78
N LEU A 184 -19.93 -15.28 -0.24
CA LEU A 184 -21.31 -15.76 -0.10
C LEU A 184 -21.40 -17.05 0.72
N LEU A 185 -20.37 -17.89 0.70
CA LEU A 185 -20.26 -19.06 1.58
C LEU A 185 -20.16 -18.67 3.05
N ARG A 186 -19.73 -17.45 3.42
CA ARG A 186 -19.81 -17.00 4.81
C ARG A 186 -21.21 -16.51 5.22
N GLY A 187 -22.14 -16.43 4.28
CA GLY A 187 -23.53 -16.05 4.51
C GLY A 187 -23.80 -14.57 4.21
N LEU A 188 -25.08 -14.19 4.28
CA LEU A 188 -25.53 -12.84 3.90
C LEU A 188 -24.98 -11.72 4.82
N SER A 189 -24.65 -12.04 6.07
CA SER A 189 -24.02 -11.12 7.03
C SER A 189 -22.67 -10.62 6.54
N ALA A 190 -21.82 -11.54 6.04
CA ALA A 190 -20.49 -11.21 5.53
C ALA A 190 -20.56 -10.29 4.31
N LEU A 191 -21.48 -10.58 3.37
CA LEU A 191 -21.74 -9.72 2.21
C LEU A 191 -22.15 -8.31 2.65
N ARG A 192 -23.10 -8.17 3.58
CA ARG A 192 -23.54 -6.86 4.09
C ARG A 192 -22.38 -6.08 4.71
N LYS A 193 -21.59 -6.74 5.55
CA LYS A 193 -20.42 -6.14 6.18
C LYS A 193 -19.38 -5.67 5.16
N TRP A 194 -19.13 -6.46 4.11
CA TRP A 194 -18.23 -6.07 3.03
C TRP A 194 -18.74 -4.81 2.30
N ILE A 195 -20.04 -4.74 1.98
CA ILE A 195 -20.66 -3.57 1.35
C ILE A 195 -20.56 -2.31 2.23
N GLU A 196 -20.55 -2.48 3.55
CA GLU A 196 -20.48 -1.41 4.56
C GLU A 196 -19.04 -0.97 4.90
N LEU A 197 -18.02 -1.67 4.41
CA LEU A 197 -16.62 -1.26 4.63
C LEU A 197 -16.38 0.18 4.14
N PRO A 198 -15.48 0.92 4.80
CA PRO A 198 -15.05 2.21 4.30
C PRO A 198 -14.46 2.05 2.90
N LEU A 199 -14.83 2.96 1.99
CA LEU A 199 -14.27 2.97 0.64
C LEU A 199 -12.75 3.07 0.71
N GLU A 200 -12.09 2.40 -0.21
CA GLU A 200 -10.66 2.58 -0.46
C GLU A 200 -10.39 4.09 -0.65
N LYS A 201 -9.22 4.59 -0.23
CA LYS A 201 -8.79 5.98 -0.43
C LYS A 201 -8.10 6.13 -1.79
N ALA A 202 -8.24 7.31 -2.38
CA ALA A 202 -7.41 7.69 -3.53
C ALA A 202 -6.16 8.32 -2.94
N LEU A 203 -5.06 7.59 -3.00
CA LEU A 203 -3.82 7.98 -2.36
C LEU A 203 -3.14 9.05 -3.21
N VAL A 204 -2.91 10.23 -2.64
CA VAL A 204 -2.24 11.34 -3.31
C VAL A 204 -1.13 11.83 -2.41
N ASN A 205 0.10 11.75 -2.91
CA ASN A 205 1.28 12.26 -2.24
C ASN A 205 2.04 13.19 -3.20
N PRO A 206 1.81 14.51 -3.13
CA PRO A 206 2.47 15.47 -4.02
C PRO A 206 4.00 15.49 -3.86
N ASP A 207 4.48 15.19 -2.66
CA ASP A 207 5.91 15.25 -2.31
C ASP A 207 6.67 13.96 -2.64
N ASN A 208 6.09 13.07 -3.46
CA ASN A 208 6.76 11.83 -3.81
C ASN A 208 7.97 12.08 -4.74
N LYS A 209 8.98 11.24 -4.60
CA LYS A 209 10.27 11.31 -5.29
C LYS A 209 10.15 10.91 -6.77
N TYR A 210 9.06 10.28 -7.19
CA TYR A 210 8.80 10.02 -8.62
C TYR A 210 8.44 11.31 -9.35
N CYS A 211 7.60 12.17 -8.74
CA CYS A 211 7.34 13.52 -9.24
C CYS A 211 8.63 14.34 -9.28
N LEU A 212 9.43 14.31 -8.20
CA LEU A 212 10.73 14.98 -8.16
C LEU A 212 11.70 14.49 -9.25
N LEU A 213 11.72 13.17 -9.50
CA LEU A 213 12.52 12.55 -10.56
C LEU A 213 12.10 13.07 -11.94
N PHE A 214 10.79 13.12 -12.21
CA PHE A 214 10.26 13.64 -13.48
C PHE A 214 10.60 15.11 -13.67
N GLU A 215 10.29 15.95 -12.67
CA GLU A 215 10.58 17.39 -12.72
C GLU A 215 12.07 17.66 -12.90
N GLY A 216 12.92 16.96 -12.15
CA GLY A 216 14.37 17.05 -12.25
C GLY A 216 14.87 16.69 -13.64
N LEU A 217 14.45 15.55 -14.22
CA LEU A 217 14.85 15.18 -15.58
C LEU A 217 14.33 16.17 -16.62
N PHE A 218 13.08 16.62 -16.51
CA PHE A 218 12.48 17.57 -17.43
C PHE A 218 13.22 18.91 -17.42
N LYS A 219 13.52 19.46 -16.24
CA LYS A 219 14.29 20.70 -16.07
C LYS A 219 15.74 20.53 -16.55
N PHE A 220 16.35 19.37 -16.30
CA PHE A 220 17.74 19.10 -16.72
C PHE A 220 17.90 18.97 -18.23
N VAL A 221 16.95 18.34 -18.92
CA VAL A 221 16.96 18.16 -20.39
C VAL A 221 16.60 19.45 -21.11
N ASN A 222 15.79 20.32 -20.49
CA ASN A 222 15.37 21.58 -21.09
C ASN A 222 16.36 22.72 -20.75
N PRO A 223 17.12 23.25 -21.72
CA PRO A 223 18.13 24.28 -21.45
C PRO A 223 17.58 25.53 -20.77
N LYS A 224 16.33 25.92 -21.05
CA LYS A 224 15.69 27.11 -20.48
C LYS A 224 15.26 26.94 -19.02
N LEU A 225 15.12 25.70 -18.55
CA LEU A 225 14.65 25.39 -17.20
C LEU A 225 15.77 24.88 -16.29
N ARG A 226 16.97 24.66 -16.84
CA ARG A 226 18.10 24.09 -16.12
C ARG A 226 18.55 24.94 -14.93
N GLU A 227 18.43 26.26 -15.04
CA GLU A 227 18.70 27.21 -13.95
C GLU A 227 17.70 27.13 -12.80
N LYS A 228 16.54 26.48 -13.01
CA LYS A 228 15.49 26.28 -12.00
C LYS A 228 15.58 24.92 -11.29
N LEU A 229 16.64 24.15 -11.54
CA LEU A 229 16.88 22.90 -10.83
C LEU A 229 17.14 23.19 -9.35
N THR A 230 16.39 22.51 -8.50
CA THR A 230 16.58 22.55 -7.04
C THR A 230 17.73 21.63 -6.62
N GLU A 231 18.25 21.86 -5.42
CA GLU A 231 19.29 21.02 -4.83
C GLU A 231 18.80 19.58 -4.59
N ASP A 232 17.55 19.42 -4.16
CA ASP A 232 16.92 18.11 -3.96
C ASP A 232 16.79 17.31 -5.26
N GLU A 233 16.39 17.95 -6.36
CA GLU A 233 16.34 17.32 -7.69
C GLU A 233 17.72 16.87 -8.15
N LEU A 234 18.72 17.75 -8.07
CA LEU A 234 20.09 17.44 -8.45
C LEU A 234 20.67 16.29 -7.60
N SER A 235 20.37 16.29 -6.31
CA SER A 235 20.82 15.27 -5.36
C SER A 235 20.18 13.92 -5.68
N LEU A 236 18.87 13.89 -5.95
CA LEU A 236 18.16 12.67 -6.33
C LEU A 236 18.67 12.11 -7.66
N LEU A 237 18.81 12.95 -8.69
CA LEU A 237 19.31 12.51 -10.01
C LEU A 237 20.74 11.97 -9.93
N SER A 238 21.58 12.59 -9.10
CA SER A 238 22.95 12.14 -8.86
C SER A 238 22.98 10.83 -8.08
N TYR A 239 22.18 10.71 -7.02
CA TYR A 239 22.03 9.49 -6.22
C TYR A 239 21.60 8.28 -7.06
N LEU A 240 20.67 8.48 -8.00
CA LEU A 240 20.20 7.44 -8.93
C LEU A 240 21.19 7.16 -10.09
N GLY A 241 22.25 7.97 -10.21
CA GLY A 241 23.27 7.86 -11.27
C GLY A 241 22.74 8.24 -12.65
N LEU A 242 21.77 9.16 -12.73
CA LEU A 242 21.13 9.58 -13.98
C LEU A 242 21.85 10.74 -14.65
N ILE A 243 22.60 11.52 -13.87
CA ILE A 243 23.40 12.64 -14.35
C ILE A 243 24.86 12.49 -13.95
N SER A 244 25.74 13.08 -14.74
CA SER A 244 27.16 13.26 -14.48
C SER A 244 27.55 14.72 -14.76
N LYS A 245 28.83 15.07 -14.56
CA LYS A 245 29.36 16.39 -14.92
C LYS A 245 29.19 16.72 -16.41
N GLU A 246 29.07 15.72 -17.27
CA GLU A 246 28.97 15.86 -18.74
C GLU A 246 27.52 15.90 -19.24
N GLY A 247 26.52 15.65 -18.39
CA GLY A 247 25.11 15.62 -18.76
C GLY A 247 24.39 14.36 -18.30
N LEU A 248 23.41 13.89 -19.07
CA LEU A 248 22.70 12.64 -18.77
C LEU A 248 23.60 11.43 -19.04
N THR A 249 23.65 10.51 -18.07
CA THR A 249 24.22 9.18 -18.29
C THR A 249 23.34 8.36 -19.22
N ASP A 250 23.82 7.21 -19.72
CA ASP A 250 22.96 6.32 -20.52
C ASP A 250 21.75 5.81 -19.72
N ARG A 251 21.88 5.69 -18.40
CA ARG A 251 20.76 5.39 -17.52
C ARG A 251 19.77 6.56 -17.48
N GLY A 252 20.25 7.79 -17.35
CA GLY A 252 19.41 9.01 -17.40
C GLY A 252 18.67 9.17 -18.73
N LYS A 253 19.35 8.96 -19.87
CA LYS A 253 18.72 8.99 -21.20
C LYS A 253 17.61 7.94 -21.34
N ARG A 254 17.85 6.71 -20.87
CA ARG A 254 16.83 5.67 -20.86
C ARG A 254 15.66 6.01 -19.93
N ALA A 255 15.95 6.59 -18.77
CA ALA A 255 14.91 6.98 -17.83
C ALA A 255 13.98 8.03 -18.43
N TRP A 256 14.55 9.10 -19.00
CA TRP A 256 13.77 10.14 -19.68
C TRP A 256 12.92 9.59 -20.83
N ARG A 257 13.48 8.69 -21.66
CA ARG A 257 12.76 8.07 -22.78
C ARG A 257 11.59 7.18 -22.34
N ASN A 258 11.74 6.49 -21.22
CA ASN A 258 10.78 5.50 -20.75
C ASN A 258 9.70 6.10 -19.83
N MET A 259 9.85 7.35 -19.38
CA MET A 259 8.84 8.05 -18.59
C MET A 259 7.61 8.38 -19.45
N ASN A 260 6.63 7.49 -19.42
CA ASN A 260 5.32 7.67 -20.05
C ASN A 260 4.20 7.67 -19.00
N PHE A 261 3.01 8.07 -19.42
CA PHE A 261 1.85 8.25 -18.53
C PHE A 261 1.30 6.94 -17.95
N TYR A 262 1.35 5.85 -18.71
CA TYR A 262 0.72 4.57 -18.32
C TYR A 262 1.69 3.55 -17.73
N GLU A 263 2.95 3.59 -18.14
CA GLU A 263 3.99 2.70 -17.62
C GLU A 263 5.38 3.28 -17.88
N PHE A 264 6.37 2.81 -17.13
CA PHE A 264 7.77 3.09 -17.42
C PHE A 264 8.30 2.14 -18.52
N GLY A 265 8.12 2.55 -19.77
CA GLY A 265 8.53 1.78 -20.95
C GLY A 265 8.59 2.69 -22.18
N PRO A 266 9.14 2.25 -23.31
CA PRO A 266 8.99 2.96 -24.59
C PRO A 266 7.51 3.25 -24.93
N PRO A 267 7.21 4.30 -25.70
CA PRO A 267 5.82 4.70 -25.99
C PRO A 267 5.05 3.75 -26.92
N TYR A 268 5.64 2.62 -27.31
CA TYR A 268 5.03 1.58 -28.12
C TYR A 268 4.87 0.30 -27.29
N GLY A 269 3.74 -0.38 -27.46
CA GLY A 269 3.47 -1.63 -26.76
C GLY A 269 4.18 -2.84 -27.38
N MET A 270 4.04 -3.98 -26.72
CA MET A 270 4.51 -5.28 -27.18
C MET A 270 3.48 -5.94 -28.08
N LYS A 271 3.94 -6.58 -29.17
CA LYS A 271 3.04 -7.15 -30.18
C LYS A 271 2.30 -8.38 -29.67
N ARG A 272 1.02 -8.50 -29.99
CA ARG A 272 0.21 -9.68 -29.71
C ARG A 272 -0.28 -10.29 -31.02
N MET A 273 0.16 -11.52 -31.29
CA MET A 273 -0.18 -12.22 -32.53
C MET A 273 -0.98 -13.48 -32.20
N LYS A 274 -2.26 -13.52 -32.61
CA LYS A 274 -3.08 -14.72 -32.51
C LYS A 274 -2.95 -15.54 -33.77
N ARG A 275 -2.59 -16.81 -33.65
CA ARG A 275 -2.59 -17.79 -34.73
C ARG A 275 -3.95 -18.47 -34.78
N GLU A 276 -4.61 -18.32 -35.92
CA GLU A 276 -5.79 -19.09 -36.31
C GLU A 276 -5.38 -20.02 -37.46
N ASP A 277 -6.03 -21.17 -37.63
CA ASP A 277 -5.60 -22.31 -38.47
C ASP A 277 -4.71 -21.95 -39.68
N ASP A 278 -5.14 -21.00 -40.52
CA ASP A 278 -4.42 -20.57 -41.75
C ASP A 278 -3.95 -19.09 -41.75
N ARG A 279 -4.07 -18.34 -40.65
CA ARG A 279 -3.73 -16.91 -40.61
C ARG A 279 -3.22 -16.41 -39.27
N ALA A 280 -2.30 -15.47 -39.33
CA ALA A 280 -1.87 -14.68 -38.17
C ALA A 280 -2.68 -13.38 -38.11
N VAL A 281 -3.37 -13.15 -36.99
CA VAL A 281 -4.12 -11.93 -36.71
C VAL A 281 -3.39 -11.16 -35.61
N TYR A 282 -3.05 -9.91 -35.87
CA TYR A 282 -2.52 -9.02 -34.84
C TYR A 282 -3.66 -8.49 -33.97
N LEU A 283 -3.51 -8.64 -32.66
CA LEU A 283 -4.39 -8.07 -31.66
C LEU A 283 -3.83 -6.72 -31.18
N GLU A 284 -4.56 -6.03 -30.30
CA GLU A 284 -4.04 -4.82 -29.66
C GLU A 284 -2.75 -5.12 -28.88
N ASP A 285 -1.80 -4.21 -29.01
CA ASP A 285 -0.52 -4.30 -28.30
C ASP A 285 -0.75 -4.28 -26.78
N ILE A 286 0.09 -5.01 -26.04
CA ILE A 286 0.08 -5.05 -24.58
C ILE A 286 1.17 -4.15 -23.99
N GLY A 287 1.02 -3.77 -22.72
CA GLY A 287 2.08 -3.04 -22.01
C GLY A 287 3.35 -3.87 -21.82
N HIS A 288 4.48 -3.21 -21.57
CA HIS A 288 5.74 -3.86 -21.20
C HIS A 288 5.61 -4.58 -19.86
N CYS A 289 4.83 -4.03 -18.92
CA CYS A 289 4.55 -4.68 -17.64
C CYS A 289 3.65 -5.92 -17.82
N ASP A 290 2.58 -5.82 -18.61
CA ASP A 290 1.67 -6.93 -18.89
C ASP A 290 2.39 -8.14 -19.53
N LEU A 291 3.36 -7.89 -20.41
CA LEU A 291 4.21 -8.95 -20.96
C LEU A 291 4.83 -9.79 -19.83
N VAL A 292 5.40 -9.13 -18.82
CA VAL A 292 6.09 -9.80 -17.71
C VAL A 292 5.11 -10.45 -16.73
N GLU A 293 3.97 -9.83 -16.47
CA GLU A 293 3.06 -10.26 -15.40
C GLU A 293 1.94 -11.21 -15.86
N ARG A 294 1.60 -11.18 -17.15
CA ARG A 294 0.34 -11.79 -17.63
C ARG A 294 0.47 -12.54 -18.95
N PHE A 295 1.48 -12.24 -19.76
CA PHE A 295 1.61 -12.83 -21.11
C PHE A 295 2.93 -13.59 -21.26
N GLN A 296 2.98 -14.78 -20.67
CA GLN A 296 4.08 -15.74 -20.79
C GLN A 296 3.55 -17.07 -21.34
N PRO A 297 4.35 -17.90 -22.04
CA PRO A 297 3.91 -19.21 -22.51
C PRO A 297 3.24 -20.03 -21.40
N GLY A 298 1.99 -20.46 -21.63
CA GLY A 298 1.12 -21.04 -20.60
C GLY A 298 0.02 -20.14 -20.08
N CYS A 299 0.14 -18.83 -20.25
CA CYS A 299 -0.85 -17.88 -19.72
C CYS A 299 -2.11 -17.86 -20.57
N ILE A 300 -3.26 -17.80 -19.90
CA ILE A 300 -4.58 -17.69 -20.51
C ILE A 300 -4.90 -16.21 -20.68
N ASP A 301 -5.02 -15.75 -21.92
CA ASP A 301 -5.56 -14.44 -22.25
C ASP A 301 -7.09 -14.48 -22.27
N TYR A 302 -7.70 -14.10 -21.15
CA TYR A 302 -9.16 -13.97 -21.00
C TYR A 302 -9.79 -12.92 -21.94
N SER A 303 -8.99 -12.03 -22.52
CA SER A 303 -9.45 -11.03 -23.49
C SER A 303 -9.56 -11.57 -24.91
N ALA A 304 -8.96 -12.75 -25.18
CA ALA A 304 -8.98 -13.44 -26.47
C ALA A 304 -9.45 -14.91 -26.40
N ASP A 305 -9.72 -15.42 -25.18
CA ASP A 305 -9.73 -16.84 -24.76
C ASP A 305 -8.71 -17.64 -25.54
N ALA A 306 -7.51 -17.12 -25.48
CA ALA A 306 -6.34 -17.73 -26.06
C ALA A 306 -5.42 -18.18 -24.94
N VAL A 307 -4.49 -19.04 -25.28
CA VAL A 307 -3.33 -19.35 -24.45
C VAL A 307 -2.10 -18.85 -25.17
N VAL A 308 -1.20 -18.18 -24.45
CA VAL A 308 0.10 -17.80 -24.96
C VAL A 308 0.90 -19.08 -25.18
N VAL A 309 1.35 -19.31 -26.39
CA VAL A 309 2.09 -20.52 -26.78
C VAL A 309 3.58 -20.25 -26.99
N ASP A 310 3.95 -19.01 -27.33
CA ASP A 310 5.35 -18.64 -27.56
C ASP A 310 5.60 -17.13 -27.38
N LEU A 311 6.87 -16.74 -27.35
CA LEU A 311 7.34 -15.35 -27.28
C LEU A 311 7.98 -14.92 -28.61
N LEU A 312 7.61 -13.75 -29.12
CA LEU A 312 8.27 -13.12 -30.26
C LEU A 312 9.62 -12.52 -29.82
N ARG A 313 10.69 -12.79 -30.56
CA ARG A 313 12.06 -12.39 -30.20
C ARG A 313 12.78 -11.65 -31.33
N LYS A 314 13.56 -10.63 -30.97
CA LYS A 314 14.59 -10.02 -31.82
C LYS A 314 15.93 -10.05 -31.09
N GLY A 315 16.76 -11.06 -31.41
CA GLY A 315 17.97 -11.35 -30.64
C GLY A 315 17.62 -11.79 -29.22
N ARG A 316 18.13 -11.08 -28.21
CA ARG A 316 17.84 -11.36 -26.78
C ARG A 316 16.59 -10.64 -26.25
N PHE A 317 15.97 -9.77 -27.05
CA PHE A 317 14.84 -8.96 -26.63
C PHE A 317 13.51 -9.62 -27.01
N ILE A 318 12.58 -9.68 -26.07
CA ILE A 318 11.19 -10.06 -26.34
C ILE A 318 10.47 -8.86 -26.93
N THR A 319 9.78 -9.06 -28.06
CA THR A 319 9.07 -8.01 -28.79
C THR A 319 7.55 -8.21 -28.79
N GLY A 320 7.08 -9.30 -28.21
CA GLY A 320 5.67 -9.67 -28.21
C GLY A 320 5.41 -11.12 -27.86
N VAL A 321 4.18 -11.56 -28.05
CA VAL A 321 3.70 -12.92 -27.75
C VAL A 321 2.93 -13.52 -28.91
N VAL A 322 2.92 -14.85 -28.96
CA VAL A 322 2.12 -15.65 -29.88
C VAL A 322 1.06 -16.40 -29.08
N GLU A 323 -0.17 -16.32 -29.54
CA GLU A 323 -1.33 -16.88 -28.86
C GLU A 323 -2.11 -17.80 -29.79
N GLU A 324 -2.75 -18.82 -29.23
CA GLU A 324 -3.68 -19.69 -29.94
C GLU A 324 -4.98 -19.86 -29.18
N GLN A 325 -6.07 -20.15 -29.89
CA GLN A 325 -7.37 -20.39 -29.27
C GLN A 325 -7.26 -21.49 -28.20
N LEU A 326 -7.71 -21.20 -26.98
CA LEU A 326 -7.72 -22.20 -25.91
C LEU A 326 -8.67 -23.34 -26.31
N SER A 327 -8.08 -24.48 -26.64
CA SER A 327 -8.76 -25.68 -27.14
C SER A 327 -7.96 -26.90 -26.73
N MET A 328 -8.61 -28.07 -26.65
CA MET A 328 -7.89 -29.32 -26.37
C MET A 328 -6.81 -29.60 -27.42
N ARG A 329 -7.07 -29.25 -28.69
CA ARG A 329 -6.07 -29.34 -29.77
C ARG A 329 -4.82 -28.54 -29.41
N THR A 330 -4.96 -27.27 -29.05
CA THR A 330 -3.83 -26.41 -28.68
C THR A 330 -3.13 -26.93 -27.44
N VAL A 331 -3.86 -27.32 -26.39
CA VAL A 331 -3.28 -27.87 -25.16
C VAL A 331 -2.41 -29.09 -25.43
N PHE A 332 -2.82 -29.99 -26.33
CA PHE A 332 -2.03 -31.16 -26.71
C PHE A 332 -0.93 -30.88 -27.74
N SER A 333 -1.01 -29.77 -28.48
CA SER A 333 -0.05 -29.44 -29.54
C SER A 333 1.24 -28.79 -29.03
N TYR A 334 1.27 -28.35 -27.76
CA TYR A 334 2.40 -27.65 -27.17
C TYR A 334 2.89 -28.35 -25.91
N ASP A 335 4.14 -28.83 -25.91
CA ASP A 335 4.70 -29.66 -24.83
C ASP A 335 4.50 -29.07 -23.41
N PRO A 336 4.73 -27.77 -23.15
CA PRO A 336 4.50 -27.20 -21.82
C PRO A 336 3.04 -27.30 -21.35
N LEU A 337 2.10 -27.16 -22.28
CA LEU A 337 0.65 -27.23 -22.00
C LEU A 337 0.21 -28.69 -21.83
N ALA A 338 0.74 -29.61 -22.64
CA ALA A 338 0.46 -31.03 -22.54
C ALA A 338 0.92 -31.59 -21.18
N PHE A 339 2.13 -31.21 -20.74
CA PHE A 339 2.62 -31.58 -19.41
C PHE A 339 1.73 -31.03 -18.29
N ALA A 340 1.34 -29.75 -18.38
CA ALA A 340 0.43 -29.16 -17.40
C ALA A 340 -0.94 -29.86 -17.40
N TYR A 341 -1.42 -30.32 -18.56
CA TYR A 341 -2.66 -31.09 -18.70
C TYR A 341 -2.57 -32.48 -18.03
N GLU A 342 -1.45 -33.19 -18.13
CA GLU A 342 -1.29 -34.48 -17.45
C GLU A 342 -1.40 -34.33 -15.92
N GLU A 343 -0.74 -33.31 -15.36
CA GLU A 343 -0.84 -33.01 -13.92
C GLU A 343 -2.25 -32.53 -13.53
N TYR A 344 -2.91 -31.79 -14.42
CA TYR A 344 -4.31 -31.40 -14.28
C TYR A 344 -5.22 -32.63 -14.19
N GLU A 345 -5.13 -33.55 -15.15
CA GLU A 345 -5.94 -34.76 -15.23
C GLU A 345 -5.76 -35.64 -13.98
N LYS A 346 -4.51 -35.91 -13.58
CA LYS A 346 -4.20 -36.64 -12.34
C LYS A 346 -4.84 -35.98 -11.11
N THR A 347 -4.76 -34.66 -11.03
CA THR A 347 -5.31 -33.90 -9.90
C THR A 347 -6.84 -33.96 -9.88
N LYS A 348 -7.51 -33.76 -11.03
CA LYS A 348 -8.97 -33.87 -11.13
C LYS A 348 -9.46 -35.27 -10.76
N HIS A 349 -8.79 -36.32 -11.24
CA HIS A 349 -9.10 -37.71 -10.87
C HIS A 349 -8.91 -37.95 -9.37
N SER A 350 -7.86 -37.39 -8.75
CA SER A 350 -7.64 -37.49 -7.30
C SER A 350 -8.75 -36.84 -6.46
N TRP A 351 -9.45 -35.85 -7.04
CA TRP A 351 -10.62 -35.21 -6.45
C TRP A 351 -11.94 -35.89 -6.83
N GLY A 352 -11.90 -36.99 -7.59
CA GLY A 352 -13.09 -37.69 -8.08
C GLY A 352 -13.87 -36.89 -9.13
N GLU A 353 -13.20 -35.99 -9.86
CA GLU A 353 -13.80 -35.11 -10.85
C GLU A 353 -13.37 -35.47 -12.28
N GLU A 354 -14.29 -35.32 -13.22
CA GLU A 354 -14.00 -35.45 -14.64
C GLU A 354 -13.15 -34.24 -15.13
N PRO A 355 -11.98 -34.49 -15.74
CA PRO A 355 -11.13 -33.44 -16.30
C PRO A 355 -11.80 -32.77 -17.50
N ASN A 356 -11.90 -31.44 -17.47
CA ASN A 356 -12.38 -30.65 -18.59
C ASN A 356 -11.85 -29.21 -18.49
N VAL A 357 -10.71 -28.96 -19.14
CA VAL A 357 -10.01 -27.65 -19.14
C VAL A 357 -10.94 -26.51 -19.54
N ILE A 358 -11.77 -26.73 -20.57
CA ILE A 358 -12.65 -25.70 -21.13
C ILE A 358 -13.77 -25.37 -20.14
N ARG A 359 -14.41 -26.39 -19.55
CA ARG A 359 -15.43 -26.21 -18.51
C ARG A 359 -14.86 -25.52 -17.28
N ASP A 360 -13.67 -25.90 -16.83
CA ASP A 360 -13.03 -25.29 -15.66
C ASP A 360 -12.59 -23.86 -15.94
N TYR A 361 -12.15 -23.54 -17.15
CA TYR A 361 -11.89 -22.17 -17.59
C TYR A 361 -13.15 -21.30 -17.50
N TYR A 362 -14.25 -21.70 -18.16
CA TYR A 362 -15.48 -20.91 -18.20
C TYR A 362 -16.20 -20.81 -16.85
N THR A 363 -15.98 -21.77 -15.94
CA THR A 363 -16.58 -21.77 -14.60
C THR A 363 -15.71 -21.09 -13.54
N GLY A 364 -14.55 -20.54 -13.93
CA GLY A 364 -13.62 -19.84 -13.04
C GLY A 364 -12.88 -20.77 -12.07
N ARG A 365 -12.63 -22.02 -12.49
CA ARG A 365 -11.92 -23.05 -11.71
C ARG A 365 -10.51 -23.30 -12.23
N LEU A 366 -10.16 -22.82 -13.42
CA LEU A 366 -8.82 -22.84 -13.99
C LEU A 366 -8.36 -21.40 -14.29
N HIS A 367 -7.19 -21.04 -13.78
CA HIS A 367 -6.54 -19.76 -14.03
C HIS A 367 -5.05 -19.95 -14.30
N SER A 368 -4.46 -19.04 -15.06
CA SER A 368 -3.00 -18.94 -15.16
C SER A 368 -2.46 -17.77 -14.34
N GLU A 369 -1.30 -17.96 -13.73
CA GLU A 369 -0.58 -16.94 -12.97
C GLU A 369 0.90 -16.97 -13.33
N VAL A 370 1.50 -15.79 -13.49
CA VAL A 370 2.94 -15.65 -13.63
C VAL A 370 3.52 -15.32 -12.27
N ILE A 371 4.38 -16.20 -11.77
CA ILE A 371 5.21 -15.90 -10.61
C ILE A 371 6.41 -15.11 -11.10
N CYS A 372 6.49 -13.84 -10.70
CA CYS A 372 7.62 -12.99 -11.00
C CYS A 372 8.59 -12.93 -9.82
N VAL A 373 9.88 -12.81 -10.11
CA VAL A 373 10.86 -12.37 -9.13
C VAL A 373 10.90 -10.84 -9.18
N VAL A 374 10.70 -10.21 -8.03
CA VAL A 374 10.82 -8.76 -7.87
C VAL A 374 12.09 -8.47 -7.10
N ASP A 375 12.95 -7.63 -7.68
CA ASP A 375 14.08 -7.00 -7.00
C ASP A 375 13.68 -5.55 -6.69
N PRO A 376 13.20 -5.25 -5.47
CA PRO A 376 12.79 -3.92 -5.09
C PRO A 376 13.98 -3.04 -4.70
N PRO A 377 13.78 -1.71 -4.63
CA PRO A 377 14.74 -0.81 -3.99
C PRO A 377 15.05 -1.28 -2.57
N ARG A 378 16.31 -1.16 -2.16
CA ARG A 378 16.76 -1.64 -0.84
C ARG A 378 16.43 -0.67 0.30
N ASP A 379 16.40 0.62 0.01
CA ASP A 379 16.23 1.69 0.99
C ASP A 379 15.57 2.92 0.38
N GLY A 380 14.25 3.02 0.49
CA GLY A 380 13.48 4.14 -0.02
C GLY A 380 13.29 4.09 -1.54
N PHE A 381 13.42 5.24 -2.19
CA PHE A 381 13.15 5.39 -3.62
C PHE A 381 14.31 4.94 -4.52
N GLY A 382 14.02 4.09 -5.50
CA GLY A 382 15.01 3.57 -6.44
C GLY A 382 14.39 2.73 -7.56
N ILE A 383 15.23 2.02 -8.32
CA ILE A 383 14.76 1.15 -9.40
C ILE A 383 14.30 -0.20 -8.85
N ARG A 384 13.10 -0.62 -9.25
CA ARG A 384 12.57 -1.97 -9.11
C ARG A 384 12.77 -2.72 -10.41
N THR A 385 13.15 -3.99 -10.34
CA THR A 385 13.19 -4.90 -11.50
C THR A 385 12.23 -6.06 -11.29
N LYS A 386 11.40 -6.37 -12.29
CA LYS A 386 10.49 -7.51 -12.29
C LYS A 386 10.81 -8.44 -13.46
N ILE A 387 10.97 -9.73 -13.16
CA ILE A 387 11.36 -10.77 -14.12
C ILE A 387 10.37 -11.93 -14.02
N PRO A 388 9.80 -12.42 -15.13
CA PRO A 388 8.94 -13.60 -15.09
C PRO A 388 9.78 -14.84 -14.80
N ASN A 389 9.43 -15.59 -13.75
CA ASN A 389 10.16 -16.79 -13.35
C ASN A 389 9.45 -18.04 -13.87
N ARG A 390 8.18 -18.22 -13.52
CA ARG A 390 7.39 -19.41 -13.88
C ARG A 390 5.93 -19.09 -14.10
N VAL A 391 5.26 -19.90 -14.91
CA VAL A 391 3.81 -19.87 -15.08
C VAL A 391 3.21 -21.07 -14.36
N TYR A 392 2.11 -20.84 -13.65
CA TYR A 392 1.31 -21.89 -13.03
C TYR A 392 -0.11 -21.86 -13.57
N TRP A 393 -0.68 -23.04 -13.80
CA TRP A 393 -2.10 -23.25 -13.89
C TRP A 393 -2.65 -23.57 -12.51
N THR A 394 -3.43 -22.67 -11.96
CA THR A 394 -4.03 -22.83 -10.67
C THR A 394 -5.45 -23.35 -10.84
N ILE A 395 -5.70 -24.53 -10.27
CA ILE A 395 -6.97 -25.26 -10.40
C ILE A 395 -7.63 -25.47 -9.06
N SER A 396 -8.95 -25.42 -9.04
CA SER A 396 -9.76 -25.59 -7.83
C SER A 396 -10.76 -26.73 -8.01
N ALA A 397 -10.96 -27.51 -6.95
CA ALA A 397 -11.98 -28.55 -6.90
C ALA A 397 -13.39 -27.93 -7.04
N ARG A 398 -14.32 -28.69 -7.59
CA ARG A 398 -15.74 -28.36 -7.67
C ARG A 398 -16.39 -28.42 -6.30
N ARG A 399 -16.03 -29.41 -5.47
CA ARG A 399 -16.55 -29.59 -4.12
C ARG A 399 -15.68 -28.86 -3.09
N SER A 400 -16.31 -28.36 -2.04
CA SER A 400 -15.62 -27.87 -0.85
C SER A 400 -15.87 -28.83 0.32
N ARG A 401 -14.88 -29.00 1.20
CA ARG A 401 -15.00 -29.75 2.44
C ARG A 401 -15.29 -28.81 3.62
N PRO A 402 -16.26 -29.12 4.50
CA PRO A 402 -16.50 -28.36 5.70
C PRO A 402 -15.35 -28.56 6.72
N VAL A 403 -15.06 -27.54 7.50
CA VAL A 403 -14.18 -27.61 8.68
C VAL A 403 -14.82 -26.80 9.80
N SER A 404 -14.96 -27.43 10.96
CA SER A 404 -15.46 -26.77 12.15
C SER A 404 -14.34 -26.01 12.87
N ALA A 405 -14.61 -24.76 13.25
CA ALA A 405 -13.77 -24.02 14.19
C ALA A 405 -14.67 -23.28 15.19
N GLY A 406 -14.70 -23.77 16.43
CA GLY A 406 -15.68 -23.33 17.44
C GLY A 406 -17.11 -23.68 17.01
N ASP A 407 -18.05 -22.74 17.17
CA ASP A 407 -19.46 -22.94 16.81
C ASP A 407 -19.74 -22.83 15.29
N ARG A 408 -18.74 -22.58 14.46
CA ARG A 408 -18.89 -22.21 13.05
C ARG A 408 -18.37 -23.25 12.07
N THR A 409 -18.97 -23.28 10.89
CA THR A 409 -18.55 -24.10 9.76
C THR A 409 -17.86 -23.24 8.70
N TYR A 410 -16.61 -23.58 8.41
CA TYR A 410 -15.81 -23.01 7.33
C TYR A 410 -15.71 -23.99 6.17
N PHE A 411 -15.32 -23.52 4.98
CA PHE A 411 -15.16 -24.37 3.81
C PHE A 411 -13.73 -24.28 3.29
N ILE A 412 -13.15 -25.44 3.04
CA ILE A 412 -11.86 -25.57 2.37
C ILE A 412 -12.12 -26.16 1.01
N ARG A 413 -11.59 -25.54 -0.03
CA ARG A 413 -11.63 -26.06 -1.38
C ARG A 413 -10.23 -26.54 -1.75
N ASP A 414 -10.13 -27.80 -2.17
CA ASP A 414 -8.85 -28.32 -2.62
C ASP A 414 -8.39 -27.56 -3.86
N ARG A 415 -7.12 -27.17 -3.85
CA ARG A 415 -6.50 -26.35 -4.88
C ARG A 415 -5.12 -26.88 -5.16
N LYS A 416 -4.70 -26.75 -6.41
CA LYS A 416 -3.33 -27.09 -6.80
C LYS A 416 -2.82 -26.12 -7.85
N SER A 417 -1.58 -25.70 -7.67
CA SER A 417 -0.84 -24.92 -8.67
C SER A 417 0.03 -25.87 -9.47
N LEU A 418 -0.26 -26.00 -10.75
CA LEU A 418 0.39 -26.91 -11.69
C LEU A 418 1.41 -26.12 -12.50
N PRO A 419 2.70 -26.45 -12.46
CA PRO A 419 3.71 -25.71 -13.20
C PRO A 419 3.54 -25.94 -14.71
N VAL A 420 3.48 -24.86 -15.48
CA VAL A 420 3.61 -24.92 -16.95
C VAL A 420 5.09 -24.80 -17.27
N LEU A 421 5.70 -25.87 -17.79
CA LEU A 421 7.14 -25.97 -18.04
C LEU A 421 7.56 -25.26 -19.34
N GLY A 422 7.17 -24.00 -19.48
CA GLY A 422 7.48 -23.16 -20.64
C GLY A 422 8.63 -22.19 -20.37
N PRO A 423 9.30 -21.69 -21.43
CA PRO A 423 10.30 -20.64 -21.27
C PRO A 423 9.62 -19.32 -20.92
N THR A 424 10.17 -18.59 -19.94
CA THR A 424 9.77 -17.21 -19.64
C THR A 424 10.72 -16.21 -20.27
N GLY A 425 10.27 -14.97 -20.46
CA GLY A 425 11.09 -13.91 -21.02
C GLY A 425 10.51 -12.52 -20.87
N GLY A 426 11.40 -11.54 -20.81
CA GLY A 426 11.06 -10.13 -20.58
C GLY A 426 11.62 -9.63 -19.26
N VAL A 427 11.75 -8.32 -19.15
CA VAL A 427 12.15 -7.63 -17.92
C VAL A 427 11.43 -6.30 -17.88
N TYR A 428 10.74 -6.02 -16.79
CA TYR A 428 10.13 -4.74 -16.54
C TYR A 428 10.91 -4.02 -15.44
N ARG A 429 11.13 -2.71 -15.61
CA ARG A 429 11.84 -1.89 -14.63
C ARG A 429 11.11 -0.59 -14.47
N ASP A 430 10.99 -0.12 -13.23
CA ASP A 430 10.39 1.17 -12.92
C ASP A 430 11.04 1.76 -11.67
N TYR A 431 10.87 3.05 -11.42
CA TYR A 431 11.24 3.68 -10.16
C TYR A 431 10.08 3.64 -9.18
N THR A 432 10.34 3.17 -7.96
CA THR A 432 9.36 3.14 -6.89
C THR A 432 10.05 3.16 -5.53
N TYR A 433 9.27 3.01 -4.47
CA TYR A 433 9.74 2.85 -3.11
C TYR A 433 9.84 1.37 -2.76
N GLY A 434 10.90 1.02 -2.04
CA GLY A 434 11.09 -0.30 -1.49
C GLY A 434 12.04 -0.33 -0.30
N ILE A 435 11.92 -1.38 0.47
CA ILE A 435 12.72 -1.65 1.65
C ILE A 435 13.04 -3.14 1.64
N VAL A 436 14.31 -3.47 1.85
CA VAL A 436 14.74 -4.84 2.15
C VAL A 436 15.34 -4.87 3.54
N ILE A 437 14.85 -5.77 4.39
CA ILE A 437 15.27 -5.93 5.78
C ILE A 437 15.73 -7.36 6.00
N GLU A 438 16.89 -7.53 6.62
CA GLU A 438 17.32 -8.82 7.13
C GLU A 438 16.61 -9.11 8.46
N LEU A 439 15.98 -10.27 8.54
CA LEU A 439 15.29 -10.77 9.73
C LEU A 439 16.25 -11.62 10.58
N ASP A 440 15.89 -11.83 11.85
CA ASP A 440 16.64 -12.74 12.70
C ASP A 440 16.62 -14.17 12.12
N PRO A 441 17.75 -14.91 12.13
CA PRO A 441 17.77 -16.29 11.61
C PRO A 441 16.77 -17.23 12.28
N ALA A 442 16.35 -16.98 13.52
CA ALA A 442 15.33 -17.75 14.23
C ALA A 442 13.89 -17.37 13.83
N GLU A 443 13.71 -16.34 13.01
CA GLU A 443 12.39 -15.86 12.60
C GLU A 443 11.62 -16.89 11.78
N ASP A 444 10.35 -17.11 12.06
CA ASP A 444 9.53 -18.03 11.27
C ASP A 444 9.02 -17.31 10.02
N ILE A 445 9.40 -17.76 8.83
CA ILE A 445 9.04 -17.14 7.55
C ILE A 445 7.55 -17.27 7.28
N ILE A 446 6.98 -18.44 7.60
CA ILE A 446 5.57 -18.75 7.36
C ILE A 446 4.71 -17.82 8.22
N TRP A 447 5.01 -17.76 9.51
CA TRP A 447 4.28 -16.88 10.43
C TRP A 447 4.63 -15.40 10.25
N GLY A 448 5.83 -15.05 9.82
CA GLY A 448 6.19 -13.70 9.40
C GLY A 448 5.33 -13.23 8.21
N ARG A 449 5.07 -14.13 7.25
CA ARG A 449 4.17 -13.89 6.12
C ARG A 449 2.72 -13.68 6.60
N VAL A 450 2.23 -14.53 7.51
CA VAL A 450 0.91 -14.35 8.16
C VAL A 450 0.82 -13.00 8.88
N GLY A 451 1.89 -12.62 9.59
CA GLY A 451 1.98 -11.33 10.25
C GLY A 451 1.87 -10.15 9.28
N MET A 452 2.61 -10.20 8.16
CA MET A 452 2.53 -9.15 7.14
C MET A 452 1.19 -9.13 6.39
N ALA A 453 0.57 -10.28 6.15
CA ALA A 453 -0.80 -10.36 5.61
C ALA A 453 -1.79 -9.62 6.52
N LEU A 454 -1.66 -9.80 7.84
CA LEU A 454 -2.46 -9.09 8.83
C LEU A 454 -2.18 -7.58 8.83
N VAL A 455 -0.91 -7.16 8.69
CA VAL A 455 -0.56 -5.73 8.54
C VAL A 455 -1.29 -5.13 7.33
N THR A 456 -1.23 -5.78 6.17
CA THR A 456 -1.91 -5.32 4.95
C THR A 456 -3.44 -5.26 5.13
N LEU A 457 -4.02 -6.25 5.81
CA LEU A 457 -5.44 -6.24 6.18
C LEU A 457 -5.79 -5.02 7.06
N VAL A 458 -4.99 -4.73 8.07
CA VAL A 458 -5.19 -3.58 8.97
C VAL A 458 -5.03 -2.26 8.22
N LEU A 459 -4.06 -2.13 7.31
CA LEU A 459 -3.92 -0.96 6.45
C LEU A 459 -5.20 -0.71 5.63
N ARG A 460 -5.81 -1.76 5.09
CA ARG A 460 -7.09 -1.64 4.38
C ARG A 460 -8.24 -1.22 5.27
N LEU A 461 -8.39 -1.86 6.44
CA LEU A 461 -9.57 -1.66 7.29
C LEU A 461 -9.49 -0.37 8.10
N ALA A 462 -8.33 -0.02 8.66
CA ALA A 462 -8.16 1.16 9.50
C ALA A 462 -7.83 2.41 8.69
N TYR A 463 -7.03 2.29 7.63
CA TYR A 463 -6.55 3.44 6.87
C TYR A 463 -7.24 3.61 5.51
N GLY A 464 -7.97 2.61 5.02
CA GLY A 464 -8.59 2.62 3.70
C GLY A 464 -7.59 2.43 2.56
N ILE A 465 -6.40 1.89 2.84
CA ILE A 465 -5.35 1.67 1.85
C ILE A 465 -5.68 0.41 1.02
N PRO A 466 -5.74 0.47 -0.32
CA PRO A 466 -5.94 -0.71 -1.17
C PRO A 466 -4.90 -1.81 -0.92
N PHE A 467 -5.29 -3.09 -1.07
CA PHE A 467 -4.40 -4.23 -0.80
C PHE A 467 -3.17 -4.28 -1.72
N ASP A 468 -3.31 -3.80 -2.94
CA ASP A 468 -2.27 -3.78 -3.97
C ASP A 468 -1.30 -2.59 -3.86
N THR A 469 -1.46 -1.73 -2.84
CA THR A 469 -0.62 -0.54 -2.68
C THR A 469 0.79 -0.86 -2.16
N ILE A 470 0.92 -1.81 -1.23
CA ILE A 470 2.21 -2.22 -0.65
C ILE A 470 2.30 -3.74 -0.73
N TYR A 471 3.21 -4.23 -1.55
CA TYR A 471 3.53 -5.64 -1.65
C TYR A 471 4.62 -6.01 -0.65
N TYR A 472 4.52 -7.21 -0.11
CA TYR A 472 5.51 -7.76 0.80
C TYR A 472 5.90 -9.18 0.39
N GLU A 473 7.13 -9.56 0.71
CA GLU A 473 7.60 -10.94 0.61
C GLU A 473 8.49 -11.26 1.82
N VAL A 474 8.31 -12.46 2.38
CA VAL A 474 9.20 -13.00 3.42
C VAL A 474 9.87 -14.23 2.83
N VAL A 475 11.19 -14.17 2.65
CA VAL A 475 11.94 -15.17 1.89
C VAL A 475 13.19 -15.63 2.61
N ASN A 476 13.62 -16.86 2.30
CA ASN A 476 14.92 -17.37 2.71
C ASN A 476 15.93 -17.21 1.57
N VAL A 477 17.11 -16.71 1.88
CA VAL A 477 18.25 -16.59 0.96
C VAL A 477 19.45 -17.26 1.62
N GLY A 478 19.64 -18.55 1.31
CA GLY A 478 20.63 -19.38 1.98
C GLY A 478 20.27 -19.58 3.45
N ASP A 479 21.12 -19.06 4.34
CA ASP A 479 20.93 -19.11 5.80
C ASP A 479 20.36 -17.81 6.39
N ARG A 480 20.03 -16.84 5.52
CA ARG A 480 19.55 -15.51 5.90
C ARG A 480 18.09 -15.33 5.50
N LYS A 481 17.31 -14.68 6.34
CA LYS A 481 15.90 -14.42 6.11
C LYS A 481 15.70 -12.95 5.79
N LEU A 482 14.87 -12.65 4.79
CA LEU A 482 14.62 -11.28 4.35
C LEU A 482 13.12 -10.97 4.37
N LEU A 483 12.78 -9.76 4.80
CA LEU A 483 11.50 -9.11 4.55
C LEU A 483 11.71 -8.04 3.47
N LEU A 484 10.97 -8.18 2.37
CA LEU A 484 10.97 -7.24 1.26
C LEU A 484 9.63 -6.53 1.23
N LEU A 485 9.64 -5.22 1.05
CA LEU A 485 8.48 -4.37 0.90
C LEU A 485 8.68 -3.48 -0.31
N HIS A 486 7.66 -3.31 -1.15
CA HIS A 486 7.70 -2.34 -2.23
C HIS A 486 6.31 -1.89 -2.64
N GLU A 487 6.26 -0.73 -3.28
CA GLU A 487 5.02 -0.21 -3.86
C GLU A 487 4.98 -0.56 -5.36
N PRO A 488 3.96 -1.27 -5.87
CA PRO A 488 3.80 -1.48 -7.30
C PRO A 488 3.67 -0.15 -8.06
N ASP A 489 2.89 0.78 -7.49
CA ASP A 489 2.74 2.15 -7.94
C ASP A 489 3.42 3.10 -6.96
N SER A 490 4.28 3.99 -7.46
CA SER A 490 5.14 4.84 -6.62
C SER A 490 4.39 5.97 -5.90
N ALA A 491 3.72 5.66 -4.80
CA ALA A 491 2.98 6.61 -3.96
C ALA A 491 3.85 7.26 -2.87
N GLY A 492 4.94 6.64 -2.45
CA GLY A 492 5.79 7.08 -1.33
C GLY A 492 5.15 6.91 0.03
N LEU A 493 4.28 5.91 0.19
CA LEU A 493 3.63 5.57 1.46
C LEU A 493 4.55 4.82 2.41
N ILE A 494 5.42 3.94 1.92
CA ILE A 494 6.37 3.18 2.74
C ILE A 494 7.24 4.13 3.59
N GLU A 495 7.66 5.27 3.03
CA GLU A 495 8.42 6.32 3.73
C GLU A 495 7.54 7.24 4.60
N LYS A 496 6.23 7.35 4.31
CA LYS A 496 5.32 8.32 4.94
C LYS A 496 4.44 7.74 6.04
N LEU A 497 4.25 6.42 6.06
CA LEU A 497 3.45 5.73 7.06
C LEU A 497 4.15 5.77 8.42
N ASP A 498 3.40 6.10 9.47
CA ASP A 498 3.83 5.91 10.84
C ASP A 498 3.65 4.43 11.23
N TRP A 499 4.74 3.66 11.11
CA TRP A 499 4.73 2.23 11.41
C TRP A 499 4.46 1.92 12.90
N MET A 500 4.68 2.89 13.80
CA MET A 500 4.32 2.76 15.22
C MET A 500 2.81 2.85 15.39
N GLU A 501 2.15 3.79 14.71
CA GLU A 501 0.69 3.89 14.72
C GLU A 501 0.04 2.64 14.10
N VAL A 502 0.59 2.14 12.98
CA VAL A 502 0.15 0.88 12.36
C VAL A 502 0.27 -0.29 13.33
N SER A 503 1.38 -0.37 14.08
CA SER A 503 1.59 -1.41 15.11
C SER A 503 0.51 -1.36 16.19
N LYS A 504 0.16 -0.16 16.67
CA LYS A 504 -0.94 0.02 17.62
C LYS A 504 -2.28 -0.44 17.04
N LYS A 505 -2.56 -0.15 15.77
CA LYS A 505 -3.79 -0.60 15.10
C LYS A 505 -3.86 -2.11 14.92
N VAL A 506 -2.73 -2.78 14.71
CA VAL A 506 -2.66 -4.26 14.69
C VAL A 506 -3.00 -4.85 16.06
N GLU A 507 -2.54 -4.24 17.15
CA GLU A 507 -2.87 -4.69 18.50
C GLU A 507 -4.38 -4.55 18.80
N GLU A 508 -4.96 -3.40 18.43
CA GLU A 508 -6.40 -3.08 18.59
C GLU A 508 -7.33 -3.89 17.68
N PHE A 509 -6.83 -4.49 16.61
CA PHE A 509 -7.65 -5.15 15.58
C PHE A 509 -8.40 -6.38 16.10
N GLU A 510 -9.73 -6.42 15.97
CA GLU A 510 -10.52 -7.61 16.33
C GLU A 510 -10.96 -8.37 15.07
N PRO A 511 -10.52 -9.64 14.88
CA PRO A 511 -10.85 -10.40 13.69
C PRO A 511 -12.30 -10.90 13.71
N ASP A 512 -12.89 -10.99 12.53
CA ASP A 512 -14.25 -11.49 12.29
C ASP A 512 -14.31 -12.37 11.03
N GLU A 513 -15.50 -12.79 10.60
CA GLU A 513 -15.68 -13.64 9.41
C GLU A 513 -15.20 -12.96 8.12
N LEU A 514 -15.36 -11.63 8.01
CA LEU A 514 -14.94 -10.90 6.84
C LEU A 514 -13.41 -10.77 6.81
N SER A 515 -12.79 -10.61 7.97
CA SER A 515 -11.34 -10.50 8.14
C SER A 515 -10.63 -11.72 7.57
N GLU A 516 -11.18 -12.92 7.77
CA GLU A 516 -10.67 -14.17 7.23
C GLU A 516 -10.72 -14.21 5.69
N ILE A 517 -11.86 -13.84 5.10
CA ILE A 517 -12.01 -13.76 3.63
C ILE A 517 -11.05 -12.71 3.05
N LEU A 518 -10.95 -11.54 3.69
CA LEU A 518 -10.07 -10.49 3.22
C LEU A 518 -8.59 -10.89 3.35
N LEU A 519 -8.23 -11.64 4.40
CA LEU A 519 -6.88 -12.21 4.52
C LEU A 519 -6.57 -13.17 3.37
N GLN A 520 -7.54 -13.97 2.93
CA GLN A 520 -7.40 -14.82 1.75
C GLN A 520 -7.17 -14.01 0.47
N VAL A 521 -7.90 -12.89 0.31
CA VAL A 521 -7.70 -11.97 -0.83
C VAL A 521 -6.31 -11.34 -0.80
N VAL A 522 -5.82 -10.98 0.40
CA VAL A 522 -4.48 -10.43 0.60
C VAL A 522 -3.39 -11.45 0.29
N ASP A 523 -3.49 -12.63 0.89
CA ASP A 523 -2.51 -13.70 0.74
C ASP A 523 -3.12 -15.08 1.05
N ASP A 524 -3.35 -15.83 -0.01
CA ASP A 524 -3.91 -17.18 0.03
C ASP A 524 -3.10 -18.15 0.90
N GLN A 525 -1.77 -18.04 0.88
CA GLN A 525 -0.91 -18.96 1.63
C GLN A 525 -0.94 -18.60 3.12
N ALA A 526 -0.86 -17.31 3.46
CA ALA A 526 -1.02 -16.87 4.84
C ALA A 526 -2.38 -17.28 5.42
N HIS A 527 -3.45 -17.17 4.62
CA HIS A 527 -4.78 -17.64 5.00
C HIS A 527 -4.81 -19.13 5.32
N PHE A 528 -4.23 -19.97 4.44
CA PHE A 528 -4.16 -21.42 4.65
C PHE A 528 -3.43 -21.79 5.95
N GLU A 529 -2.31 -21.13 6.24
CA GLU A 529 -1.51 -21.38 7.43
C GLU A 529 -2.25 -20.97 8.71
N LEU A 530 -2.91 -19.80 8.67
CA LEU A 530 -3.74 -19.33 9.78
C LEU A 530 -4.90 -20.28 10.04
N LEU A 531 -5.59 -20.73 9.00
CA LEU A 531 -6.68 -21.71 9.09
C LEU A 531 -6.19 -23.05 9.66
N SER A 532 -5.07 -23.56 9.16
CA SER A 532 -4.46 -24.83 9.62
C SER A 532 -4.01 -24.78 11.08
N SER A 533 -3.69 -23.59 11.59
CA SER A 533 -3.38 -23.37 13.00
C SER A 533 -4.60 -23.33 13.93
N GLY A 534 -5.82 -23.46 13.40
CA GLY A 534 -7.07 -23.25 14.14
C GLY A 534 -7.41 -21.78 14.33
N MET A 535 -7.09 -20.92 13.36
CA MET A 535 -7.39 -19.48 13.38
C MET A 535 -6.75 -18.73 14.57
N ARG A 536 -5.47 -19.01 14.85
CA ARG A 536 -4.69 -18.36 15.93
C ARG A 536 -4.32 -16.91 15.60
N TRP A 537 -5.32 -16.03 15.58
CA TRP A 537 -5.13 -14.59 15.34
C TRP A 537 -4.23 -13.91 16.38
N ASP A 538 -4.17 -14.43 17.62
CA ASP A 538 -3.22 -13.97 18.64
C ASP A 538 -1.76 -14.18 18.21
N LEU A 539 -1.49 -15.27 17.48
CA LEU A 539 -0.16 -15.57 16.96
C LEU A 539 0.14 -14.67 15.76
N ALA A 540 -0.82 -14.52 14.84
CA ALA A 540 -0.71 -13.60 13.71
C ALA A 540 -0.37 -12.17 14.16
N LYS A 541 -1.06 -11.66 15.19
CA LYS A 541 -0.77 -10.33 15.80
C LYS A 541 0.64 -10.23 16.36
N ARG A 542 1.13 -11.25 17.06
CA ARG A 542 2.49 -11.25 17.61
C ARG A 542 3.54 -11.19 16.52
N TYR A 543 3.37 -11.95 15.44
CA TYR A 543 4.29 -11.90 14.30
C TYR A 543 4.18 -10.60 13.53
N ALA A 544 2.97 -10.07 13.32
CA ALA A 544 2.77 -8.75 12.71
C ALA A 544 3.54 -7.66 13.48
N LYS A 545 3.43 -7.64 14.82
CA LYS A 545 4.18 -6.71 15.67
C LYS A 545 5.69 -6.86 15.50
N ARG A 546 6.22 -8.08 15.51
CA ARG A 546 7.66 -8.34 15.28
C ARG A 546 8.12 -7.84 13.91
N MET A 547 7.36 -8.08 12.86
CA MET A 547 7.68 -7.57 11.50
C MET A 547 7.71 -6.04 11.47
N LEU A 548 6.77 -5.38 12.13
CA LEU A 548 6.76 -3.92 12.28
C LEU A 548 7.93 -3.40 13.12
N GLU A 549 8.38 -4.14 14.13
CA GLU A 549 9.59 -3.80 14.90
C GLU A 549 10.85 -3.79 14.03
N TYR A 550 10.99 -4.73 13.10
CA TYR A 550 12.07 -4.71 12.10
C TYR A 550 12.02 -3.47 11.19
N LEU A 551 10.82 -3.03 10.79
CA LEU A 551 10.64 -1.80 10.03
C LEU A 551 11.08 -0.57 10.83
N MET A 552 10.59 -0.46 12.07
CA MET A 552 10.93 0.64 12.98
C MET A 552 12.41 0.65 13.39
N LEU A 553 13.10 -0.49 13.38
CA LEU A 553 14.55 -0.56 13.63
C LEU A 553 15.35 0.22 12.58
N ARG A 554 14.88 0.31 11.33
CA ARG A 554 15.54 1.10 10.27
C ARG A 554 15.33 2.60 10.39
N GLU A 555 14.28 3.01 11.06
CA GLU A 555 14.07 4.41 11.43
C GLU A 555 15.01 4.86 12.56
N LYS A 556 16.05 4.08 12.90
CA LYS A 556 17.05 4.46 13.90
C LYS A 556 18.33 4.98 13.22
N ILE A 557 18.84 6.10 13.72
CA ILE A 557 20.12 6.69 13.31
C ILE A 557 21.24 5.97 14.06
N ARG A 558 22.30 5.58 13.35
CA ARG A 558 23.55 5.10 13.97
C ARG A 558 24.32 6.29 14.50
N VAL A 559 24.61 6.26 15.79
CA VAL A 559 25.34 7.32 16.48
C VAL A 559 26.52 6.72 17.21
N LYS A 560 27.72 7.24 16.95
CA LYS A 560 28.99 6.76 17.52
C LYS A 560 29.50 7.76 18.54
N ILE A 561 29.72 7.32 19.78
CA ILE A 561 30.42 8.11 20.81
C ILE A 561 31.66 7.31 21.24
N GLY A 562 32.85 7.84 20.92
CA GLY A 562 34.12 7.14 21.14
C GLY A 562 34.17 5.80 20.38
N ASN A 563 34.43 4.71 21.10
CA ASN A 563 34.49 3.34 20.53
C ASN A 563 33.15 2.59 20.56
N ARG A 564 32.07 3.20 21.05
CA ARG A 564 30.77 2.55 21.17
C ARG A 564 29.80 3.09 20.12
N GLU A 565 29.09 2.18 19.45
CA GLU A 565 28.05 2.50 18.47
C GLU A 565 26.68 2.16 19.04
N ILE A 566 25.71 3.06 18.85
CA ILE A 566 24.35 2.85 19.31
C ILE A 566 23.30 3.27 18.29
N LEU A 567 22.17 2.57 18.29
CA LEU A 567 20.99 2.87 17.48
C LEU A 567 20.05 3.76 18.28
N VAL A 568 19.84 4.99 17.81
CA VAL A 568 18.87 5.93 18.40
C VAL A 568 17.67 6.12 17.49
N PRO A 569 16.46 6.29 18.02
CA PRO A 569 15.30 6.58 17.18
C PRO A 569 15.52 7.86 16.34
N ARG A 570 15.02 7.88 15.11
CA ARG A 570 14.92 9.13 14.35
C ARG A 570 14.07 10.13 15.15
N PRO A 571 14.38 11.43 15.03
CA PRO A 571 13.50 12.48 15.54
C PRO A 571 12.06 12.29 15.05
N SER A 572 11.10 12.38 15.97
CA SER A 572 9.67 12.26 15.69
C SER A 572 8.86 12.90 16.82
N ARG A 573 7.74 13.56 16.50
CA ARG A 573 6.81 14.11 17.49
C ARG A 573 6.15 13.03 18.36
N ALA A 574 6.09 11.79 17.89
CA ALA A 574 5.55 10.65 18.63
C ALA A 574 6.34 10.37 19.92
N LEU A 575 7.62 10.74 19.96
CA LEU A 575 8.49 10.58 21.13
C LEU A 575 8.20 11.59 22.26
N LYS A 576 7.29 12.56 22.03
CA LYS A 576 6.83 13.54 23.03
C LYS A 576 8.00 14.22 23.75
N THR A 577 9.07 14.54 23.02
CA THR A 577 10.26 15.18 23.55
C THR A 577 10.52 16.47 22.77
N ALA A 578 10.82 17.57 23.45
CA ALA A 578 11.15 18.84 22.81
C ALA A 578 12.50 19.36 23.33
N ALA A 579 13.44 19.64 22.43
CA ALA A 579 14.73 20.23 22.77
C ALA A 579 14.63 21.74 22.76
N PHE A 580 14.98 22.40 23.87
CA PHE A 580 14.87 23.85 24.04
C PHE A 580 16.24 24.45 24.37
N ASP A 581 16.55 25.58 23.73
CA ASP A 581 17.77 26.32 23.98
C ASP A 581 17.54 27.84 23.91
N PHE A 582 18.33 28.60 24.69
CA PHE A 582 18.27 30.05 24.76
C PHE A 582 19.66 30.62 25.02
N ILE A 583 20.17 31.41 24.07
CA ILE A 583 21.44 32.11 24.19
C ILE A 583 21.26 33.62 24.16
N ASN A 584 22.05 34.31 24.97
CA ASN A 584 22.09 35.77 25.04
C ASN A 584 23.34 36.31 24.34
N LEU A 585 23.16 37.28 23.45
CA LEU A 585 24.19 37.91 22.64
C LEU A 585 24.23 39.42 23.00
N PRO A 586 25.08 39.83 23.96
CA PRO A 586 25.24 41.23 24.32
C PRO A 586 25.98 41.96 23.19
N ILE A 587 25.32 42.94 22.55
CA ILE A 587 25.92 43.70 21.45
C ILE A 587 26.50 45.03 21.94
N SER A 588 25.84 45.67 22.90
CA SER A 588 26.28 46.91 23.53
C SER A 588 25.88 46.95 25.00
N GLU A 589 26.18 48.03 25.71
CA GLU A 589 25.78 48.19 27.11
C GLU A 589 24.26 48.26 27.28
N ASN A 590 23.55 48.79 26.27
CA ASN A 590 22.10 48.99 26.32
C ASN A 590 21.29 48.04 25.43
N VAL A 591 21.95 47.27 24.55
CA VAL A 591 21.31 46.36 23.59
C VAL A 591 21.76 44.92 23.82
N LEU A 592 20.80 44.06 24.14
CA LEU A 592 20.96 42.62 24.29
C LEU A 592 20.04 41.88 23.33
N LEU A 593 20.57 40.92 22.56
CA LEU A 593 19.74 39.99 21.78
C LEU A 593 19.61 38.65 22.49
N GLY A 594 18.42 38.07 22.39
CA GLY A 594 18.10 36.75 22.91
C GLY A 594 17.72 35.85 21.76
N CYS A 595 18.38 34.72 21.63
CA CYS A 595 18.16 33.76 20.57
C CYS A 595 17.56 32.51 21.20
N SER A 596 16.28 32.25 20.98
CA SER A 596 15.59 31.10 21.54
C SER A 596 15.15 30.16 20.42
N ALA A 597 15.39 28.86 20.60
CA ALA A 597 14.94 27.84 19.67
C ALA A 597 14.33 26.65 20.40
N ILE A 598 13.43 25.96 19.71
CA ILE A 598 12.86 24.69 20.14
C ILE A 598 12.75 23.74 18.96
N PHE A 599 12.98 22.45 19.20
CA PHE A 599 12.78 21.38 18.24
C PHE A 599 11.90 20.30 18.84
N ASP A 600 10.77 20.01 18.20
CA ASP A 600 9.72 19.12 18.73
C ASP A 600 9.81 17.67 18.25
N GLY A 601 10.91 17.33 17.56
CA GLY A 601 11.14 16.03 16.94
C GLY A 601 10.98 16.06 15.42
N GLU A 602 10.30 17.04 14.83
CA GLU A 602 10.15 17.15 13.36
C GLU A 602 10.50 18.56 12.87
N GLU A 603 10.03 19.59 13.55
CA GLU A 603 10.21 20.99 13.15
C GLU A 603 11.01 21.78 14.18
N SER A 604 11.84 22.70 13.68
CA SER A 604 12.56 23.66 14.52
C SER A 604 11.90 25.03 14.44
N PHE A 605 11.65 25.64 15.59
CA PHE A 605 11.09 26.97 15.71
C PHE A 605 12.09 27.88 16.40
N TYR A 606 12.34 29.06 15.84
CA TYR A 606 13.33 30.02 16.31
C TYR A 606 12.69 31.40 16.46
N VAL A 607 13.03 32.08 17.55
CA VAL A 607 12.60 33.45 17.84
C VAL A 607 13.80 34.27 18.29
N LEU A 608 13.92 35.46 17.70
CA LEU A 608 14.87 36.48 18.13
C LEU A 608 14.16 37.49 19.04
N LEU A 609 14.69 37.67 20.23
CA LEU A 609 14.31 38.69 21.19
C LEU A 609 15.32 39.84 21.16
N SER A 610 14.84 41.04 21.46
CA SER A 610 15.70 42.18 21.76
C SER A 610 15.31 42.80 23.10
N LYS A 611 16.32 43.29 23.81
CA LYS A 611 16.16 44.11 25.00
C LYS A 611 16.91 45.42 24.82
N GLU A 612 16.18 46.52 24.86
CA GLU A 612 16.67 47.89 24.76
C GLU A 612 16.23 48.68 25.98
N PHE A 613 17.16 49.35 26.68
CA PHE A 613 16.83 50.24 27.81
C PHE A 613 15.78 49.65 28.78
N PHE A 614 15.92 48.36 29.10
CA PHE A 614 15.04 47.57 29.98
C PHE A 614 13.71 47.07 29.41
N GLU A 615 13.30 47.46 28.21
CA GLU A 615 12.14 46.90 27.50
C GLU A 615 12.52 45.64 26.73
N THR A 616 11.68 44.62 26.74
CA THR A 616 11.91 43.34 26.06
C THR A 616 10.81 43.10 25.03
N SER A 617 11.21 42.67 23.82
CA SER A 617 10.28 42.35 22.74
C SER A 617 10.56 40.96 22.14
N GLY A 618 9.54 40.34 21.53
CA GLY A 618 9.67 39.11 20.73
C GLY A 618 9.29 37.79 21.42
N TRP A 619 9.14 37.73 22.75
CA TRP A 619 8.89 36.45 23.46
C TRP A 619 7.52 35.79 23.17
N GLU A 620 6.51 36.57 22.79
CA GLU A 620 5.11 36.11 22.71
C GLU A 620 4.91 34.86 21.85
N GLU A 621 5.63 34.77 20.74
CA GLU A 621 5.54 33.63 19.82
C GLU A 621 6.15 32.36 20.43
N MET A 622 7.33 32.47 21.04
CA MET A 622 7.98 31.34 21.73
C MET A 622 7.16 30.88 22.93
N GLY A 623 6.57 31.81 23.69
CA GLY A 623 5.66 31.50 24.79
C GLY A 623 4.46 30.66 24.36
N LYS A 624 3.83 30.98 23.20
CA LYS A 624 2.72 30.19 22.63
C LYS A 624 3.16 28.77 22.27
N VAL A 625 4.32 28.62 21.64
CA VAL A 625 4.84 27.30 21.23
C VAL A 625 5.17 26.45 22.46
N LEU A 626 5.84 27.02 23.47
CA LEU A 626 6.13 26.34 24.74
C LEU A 626 4.87 25.84 25.41
N ASN A 627 3.87 26.71 25.62
CA ASN A 627 2.59 26.32 26.24
C ASN A 627 1.88 25.22 25.46
N SER A 628 1.82 25.34 24.13
CA SER A 628 1.21 24.31 23.27
C SER A 628 1.88 22.95 23.39
N LEU A 629 3.21 22.89 23.54
CA LEU A 629 3.94 21.63 23.72
C LEU A 629 3.73 21.06 25.13
N VAL A 630 3.70 21.92 26.15
CA VAL A 630 3.36 21.53 27.54
C VAL A 630 1.98 20.88 27.60
N ASP A 631 0.96 21.50 27.00
CA ASP A 631 -0.42 21.01 26.97
C ASP A 631 -0.55 19.68 26.21
N ARG A 632 0.26 19.48 25.18
CA ARG A 632 0.31 18.23 24.40
C ARG A 632 1.12 17.11 25.09
N GLY A 633 1.57 17.33 26.32
CA GLY A 633 2.26 16.32 27.13
C GLY A 633 3.72 16.11 26.77
N PHE A 634 4.40 17.07 26.15
CA PHE A 634 5.82 16.94 25.84
C PHE A 634 6.69 17.01 27.10
N CYS A 635 7.80 16.27 27.08
CA CYS A 635 8.93 16.38 28.00
C CYS A 635 10.01 17.26 27.36
N PHE A 636 10.60 18.17 28.13
CA PHE A 636 11.58 19.12 27.64
C PHE A 636 12.99 18.67 27.96
N ILE A 637 13.91 18.88 27.03
CA ILE A 637 15.33 18.65 27.25
C ILE A 637 16.10 19.94 27.00
N VAL A 638 16.97 20.28 27.95
CA VAL A 638 17.88 21.42 27.90
C VAL A 638 19.28 20.90 28.18
N TYR A 639 20.31 21.57 27.67
CA TYR A 639 21.67 21.12 27.96
C TYR A 639 22.05 21.39 29.41
N ASP A 640 21.91 22.64 29.84
CA ASP A 640 22.20 23.11 31.19
C ASP A 640 21.12 24.12 31.61
N LEU A 641 20.37 23.79 32.66
CA LEU A 641 19.26 24.63 33.09
C LEU A 641 19.71 25.97 33.65
N SER A 642 20.89 26.03 34.29
CA SER A 642 21.39 27.28 34.88
C SER A 642 21.62 28.36 33.83
N LEU A 643 22.06 27.96 32.63
CA LEU A 643 22.23 28.86 31.49
C LEU A 643 20.90 29.37 30.96
N ILE A 644 19.90 28.49 30.83
CA ILE A 644 18.55 28.87 30.40
C ILE A 644 17.91 29.83 31.40
N MET A 645 17.99 29.53 32.70
CA MET A 645 17.43 30.38 33.75
C MET A 645 18.12 31.74 33.81
N LYS A 646 19.44 31.79 33.63
CA LYS A 646 20.19 33.04 33.51
C LYS A 646 19.73 33.84 32.29
N ALA A 647 19.52 33.18 31.15
CA ALA A 647 19.09 33.83 29.93
C ALA A 647 17.70 34.47 30.05
N LEU A 648 16.73 33.70 30.56
CA LEU A 648 15.36 34.17 30.84
C LEU A 648 15.34 35.33 31.85
N THR A 649 16.16 35.25 32.89
CA THR A 649 16.26 36.30 33.93
C THR A 649 16.81 37.60 33.36
N GLN A 650 17.83 37.53 32.49
CA GLN A 650 18.38 38.72 31.82
C GLN A 650 17.33 39.42 30.93
N PHE A 651 16.38 38.68 30.37
CA PHE A 651 15.23 39.21 29.63
C PHE A 651 13.99 39.51 30.48
N ARG A 652 14.06 39.35 31.82
CA ARG A 652 12.93 39.56 32.75
C ARG A 652 11.68 38.72 32.40
N LEU A 653 11.87 37.52 31.86
CA LEU A 653 10.78 36.62 31.44
C LEU A 653 10.28 35.75 32.59
N THR A 654 9.72 36.37 33.64
CA THR A 654 9.35 35.68 34.89
C THR A 654 8.37 34.52 34.68
N SER A 655 7.37 34.69 33.81
CA SER A 655 6.40 33.61 33.52
C SER A 655 7.06 32.38 32.88
N ALA A 656 8.05 32.59 32.01
CA ALA A 656 8.80 31.51 31.39
C ALA A 656 9.71 30.81 32.40
N SER A 657 10.38 31.58 33.27
CA SER A 657 11.19 31.03 34.37
C SER A 657 10.37 30.12 35.29
N LEU A 658 9.16 30.55 35.68
CA LEU A 658 8.26 29.75 36.52
C LEU A 658 7.78 28.48 35.81
N LEU A 659 7.48 28.55 34.51
CA LEU A 659 7.08 27.39 33.71
C LEU A 659 8.20 26.34 33.64
N ILE A 660 9.43 26.78 33.35
CA ILE A 660 10.60 25.91 33.25
C ILE A 660 10.92 25.27 34.61
N GLU A 661 10.84 26.03 35.72
CA GLU A 661 10.98 25.47 37.07
C GLU A 661 9.87 24.45 37.41
N GLY A 662 8.63 24.74 37.03
CA GLY A 662 7.50 23.84 37.19
C GLY A 662 7.74 22.50 36.48
N LEU A 663 8.16 22.55 35.21
CA LEU A 663 8.50 21.36 34.44
C LEU A 663 9.63 20.54 35.08
N LYS A 664 10.65 21.18 35.66
CA LYS A 664 11.69 20.47 36.40
C LYS A 664 11.13 19.74 37.62
N ARG A 665 10.29 20.42 38.42
CA ARG A 665 9.67 19.82 39.63
C ARG A 665 8.76 18.64 39.29
N GLU A 666 8.07 18.70 38.15
CA GLU A 666 7.23 17.61 37.64
C GLU A 666 8.03 16.46 37.00
N GLY A 667 9.36 16.56 36.90
CA GLY A 667 10.19 15.58 36.19
C GLY A 667 9.99 15.57 34.68
N ARG A 668 9.39 16.64 34.12
CA ARG A 668 9.13 16.84 32.68
C ARG A 668 10.16 17.74 32.01
N LEU A 669 11.25 18.05 32.69
CA LEU A 669 12.43 18.71 32.14
C LEU A 669 13.68 17.93 32.53
N ILE A 670 14.51 17.60 31.54
CA ILE A 670 15.73 16.80 31.71
C ILE A 670 16.94 17.65 31.32
N GLU A 671 17.94 17.66 32.19
CA GLU A 671 19.24 18.26 31.94
C GLU A 671 20.18 17.26 31.28
N VAL A 672 20.48 17.48 30.01
CA VAL A 672 21.28 16.55 29.19
C VAL A 672 22.74 16.54 29.64
N SER A 673 23.27 17.63 30.21
CA SER A 673 24.63 17.68 30.77
C SER A 673 24.81 16.73 31.97
N GLU A 674 23.82 16.63 32.86
CA GLU A 674 23.84 15.67 33.98
C GLU A 674 23.80 14.23 33.47
N LEU A 675 22.94 13.96 32.49
CA LEU A 675 22.86 12.67 31.83
C LEU A 675 24.19 12.31 31.14
N ALA A 676 24.82 13.27 30.46
CA ALA A 676 26.09 13.07 29.77
C ALA A 676 27.23 12.74 30.74
N LYS A 677 27.39 13.52 31.82
CA LYS A 677 28.40 13.27 32.86
C LYS A 677 28.24 11.89 33.49
N LYS A 678 27.00 11.51 33.81
CA LYS A 678 26.66 10.20 34.37
C LYS A 678 26.99 9.06 33.40
N VAL A 679 26.51 9.15 32.16
CA VAL A 679 26.64 8.05 31.17
C VAL A 679 28.08 7.89 30.68
N LEU A 680 28.81 8.99 30.51
CA LEU A 680 30.19 8.97 30.01
C LEU A 680 31.23 8.83 31.11
N SER A 681 30.83 8.88 32.39
CA SER A 681 31.73 8.84 33.55
C SER A 681 32.82 9.92 33.49
N VAL A 682 32.41 11.15 33.15
CA VAL A 682 33.29 12.32 33.05
C VAL A 682 32.77 13.43 33.97
N GLU A 683 33.69 14.23 34.53
CA GLU A 683 33.33 15.36 35.38
C GLU A 683 32.78 16.55 34.57
N VAL A 684 33.25 16.68 33.32
CA VAL A 684 32.86 17.75 32.40
C VAL A 684 32.51 17.16 31.04
N ALA A 685 31.35 17.56 30.53
CA ALA A 685 30.91 17.29 29.17
C ALA A 685 30.41 18.62 28.62
N PRO A 686 31.18 19.33 27.78
CA PRO A 686 30.73 20.52 27.07
C PRO A 686 29.92 20.15 25.82
N PHE A 687 28.90 20.95 25.48
CA PHE A 687 27.97 20.61 24.39
C PHE A 687 28.67 20.46 23.03
N GLU A 688 29.47 21.45 22.61
CA GLU A 688 30.15 21.39 21.30
C GLU A 688 31.12 20.21 21.20
N GLU A 689 31.79 19.86 22.29
CA GLU A 689 32.74 18.75 22.28
C GLU A 689 32.01 17.40 22.13
N LEU A 690 30.82 17.27 22.72
CA LEU A 690 29.95 16.12 22.46
C LEU A 690 29.53 16.06 20.99
N VAL A 691 29.07 17.18 20.41
CA VAL A 691 28.68 17.27 19.00
C VAL A 691 29.84 16.87 18.07
N ARG A 692 31.05 17.37 18.34
CA ARG A 692 32.27 17.02 17.57
C ARG A 692 32.63 15.55 17.70
N THR A 693 32.60 15.01 18.92
CA THR A 693 32.88 13.59 19.19
C THR A 693 31.91 12.67 18.43
N LEU A 694 30.69 13.12 18.22
CA LEU A 694 29.62 12.42 17.49
C LEU A 694 29.79 12.45 15.96
N GLY A 695 30.76 13.21 15.44
CA GLY A 695 31.05 13.31 14.00
C GLY A 695 29.99 14.04 13.19
N TRP A 696 29.09 14.80 13.85
CA TRP A 696 28.10 15.61 13.16
C TRP A 696 28.75 16.91 12.69
N ARG A 697 28.76 17.15 11.37
CA ARG A 697 29.31 18.38 10.79
C ARG A 697 28.34 19.53 11.02
N GLU A 698 28.84 20.61 11.59
CA GLU A 698 28.14 21.89 11.65
C GLU A 698 28.46 22.75 10.42
N THR A 699 27.47 23.48 9.93
CA THR A 699 27.67 24.55 8.94
C THR A 699 28.10 25.87 9.59
N ASN A 700 27.74 26.11 10.87
CA ASN A 700 28.19 27.25 11.68
C ASN A 700 28.35 26.84 13.16
N ASP A 701 29.47 27.22 13.79
CA ASP A 701 29.84 26.92 15.18
C ASP A 701 29.78 28.16 16.10
N LEU A 702 29.99 28.01 17.43
CA LEU A 702 30.05 29.16 18.35
C LEU A 702 31.13 30.18 17.96
N VAL A 703 32.19 29.73 17.30
CA VAL A 703 33.29 30.59 16.82
C VAL A 703 32.79 31.55 15.74
N SER A 704 32.00 31.05 14.80
CA SER A 704 31.36 31.84 13.75
C SER A 704 30.37 32.85 14.35
N LEU A 705 29.55 32.42 15.30
CA LEU A 705 28.61 33.29 16.01
C LEU A 705 29.32 34.40 16.79
N ARG A 706 30.40 34.07 17.50
CA ARG A 706 31.25 35.03 18.21
C ARG A 706 31.89 36.05 17.25
N THR A 707 32.39 35.58 16.11
CA THR A 707 33.04 36.45 15.11
C THR A 707 32.08 37.51 14.58
N GLU A 708 30.85 37.11 14.23
CA GLU A 708 29.82 38.06 13.80
C GLU A 708 29.35 38.97 14.94
N LEU A 709 29.30 38.48 16.18
CA LEU A 709 28.96 39.30 17.33
C LEU A 709 30.00 40.41 17.56
N GLU A 710 31.29 40.08 17.52
CA GLU A 710 32.39 41.04 17.66
C GLU A 710 32.37 42.08 16.52
N ARG A 711 32.11 41.64 15.28
CA ARG A 711 31.95 42.54 14.11
C ARG A 711 30.79 43.52 14.29
N SER A 712 29.60 43.01 14.62
CA SER A 712 28.42 43.85 14.87
C SER A 712 28.64 44.82 16.02
N SER A 713 29.25 44.36 17.12
CA SER A 713 29.54 45.19 18.29
C SER A 713 30.55 46.31 17.97
N SER A 714 31.60 46.00 17.19
CA SER A 714 32.59 47.00 16.77
C SER A 714 31.97 48.08 15.87
N LEU A 715 31.17 47.67 14.88
CA LEU A 715 30.47 48.60 13.99
C LEU A 715 29.51 49.51 14.76
N LEU A 716 28.88 49.01 15.82
CA LEU A 716 27.95 49.79 16.62
C LEU A 716 28.64 50.76 17.57
N LYS A 717 29.83 50.42 18.08
CA LYS A 717 30.68 51.37 18.80
C LYS A 717 31.09 52.55 17.92
N GLU A 718 31.36 52.32 16.63
CA GLU A 718 31.73 53.38 15.69
C GLU A 718 30.53 54.18 15.16
N ARG A 719 29.39 53.53 14.91
CA ARG A 719 28.26 54.10 14.14
C ARG A 719 27.06 54.50 14.99
N GLY A 720 27.07 54.18 16.29
CA GLY A 720 26.02 54.46 17.27
C GLY A 720 25.08 53.28 17.51
N GLU A 721 24.76 53.01 18.79
CA GLU A 721 23.97 51.84 19.24
C GLU A 721 22.55 51.79 18.66
N PHE A 722 21.93 52.95 18.44
CA PHE A 722 20.57 53.05 17.88
C PHE A 722 20.43 52.44 16.47
N LYS A 723 21.55 52.15 15.78
CA LYS A 723 21.56 51.51 14.46
C LYS A 723 21.70 49.99 14.52
N TRP A 724 21.61 49.37 15.70
CA TRP A 724 21.79 47.93 15.87
C TRP A 724 20.91 47.06 14.95
N PRO A 725 19.66 47.41 14.58
CA PRO A 725 18.87 46.55 13.70
C PRO A 725 19.51 46.37 12.31
N TYR A 726 20.24 47.38 11.82
CA TYR A 726 20.92 47.37 10.52
C TYR A 726 22.25 46.62 10.54
N PHE A 727 23.05 46.80 11.60
CA PHE A 727 24.40 46.22 11.70
C PHE A 727 24.45 44.80 12.28
N THR A 728 23.30 44.20 12.57
CA THR A 728 23.18 42.83 13.11
C THR A 728 22.60 41.84 12.11
N LYS A 729 22.39 42.23 10.84
CA LYS A 729 21.77 41.37 9.83
C LYS A 729 22.46 40.01 9.68
N TYR A 730 23.79 39.99 9.60
CA TYR A 730 24.57 38.75 9.48
C TYR A 730 24.57 37.96 10.78
N LEU A 731 24.78 38.63 11.92
CA LEU A 731 24.67 38.04 13.25
C LEU A 731 23.34 37.32 13.46
N LYS A 732 22.20 37.93 13.09
CA LYS A 732 20.87 37.33 13.21
C LYS A 732 20.75 36.03 12.41
N LYS A 733 21.27 36.03 11.17
CA LYS A 733 21.25 34.86 10.30
C LYS A 733 22.12 33.73 10.87
N THR A 734 23.35 34.04 11.27
CA THR A 734 24.27 33.07 11.88
C THR A 734 23.70 32.52 13.19
N ALA A 735 23.06 33.35 14.00
CA ALA A 735 22.40 32.93 15.23
C ALA A 735 21.22 31.99 14.97
N GLU A 736 20.37 32.26 13.98
CA GLU A 736 19.26 31.38 13.62
C GLU A 736 19.76 30.00 13.16
N GLU A 737 20.74 29.97 12.26
CA GLU A 737 21.32 28.73 11.74
C GLU A 737 21.98 27.91 12.86
N TYR A 738 22.74 28.57 13.74
CA TYR A 738 23.36 27.94 14.90
C TYR A 738 22.31 27.38 15.87
N MET A 739 21.31 28.19 16.26
CA MET A 739 20.32 27.77 17.25
C MET A 739 19.48 26.60 16.77
N LYS A 740 19.05 26.60 15.50
CA LYS A 740 18.31 25.47 14.90
C LYS A 740 19.16 24.20 14.89
N SER A 741 20.44 24.31 14.54
CA SER A 741 21.39 23.19 14.61
C SER A 741 21.56 22.67 16.05
N SER A 742 21.73 23.58 17.02
CA SER A 742 21.91 23.27 18.45
C SER A 742 20.76 22.43 19.00
N VAL A 743 19.51 22.85 18.83
CA VAL A 743 18.35 22.11 19.38
C VAL A 743 18.16 20.74 18.72
N ILE A 744 18.48 20.59 17.44
CA ILE A 744 18.45 19.30 16.74
C ILE A 744 19.56 18.38 17.28
N ASN A 745 20.77 18.91 17.48
CA ASN A 745 21.89 18.15 18.01
C ASN A 745 21.66 17.75 19.47
N LEU A 746 21.10 18.64 20.28
CA LEU A 746 20.69 18.37 21.66
C LEU A 746 19.69 17.22 21.73
N TYR A 747 18.69 17.21 20.84
CA TYR A 747 17.74 16.13 20.71
C TYR A 747 18.42 14.79 20.44
N LYS A 748 19.30 14.75 19.45
CA LYS A 748 20.02 13.54 19.07
C LYS A 748 20.97 13.06 20.18
N ILE A 749 21.69 13.98 20.86
CA ILE A 749 22.57 13.66 21.99
C ILE A 749 21.79 13.01 23.11
N TYR A 750 20.65 13.58 23.49
CA TYR A 750 19.82 13.02 24.57
C TYR A 750 19.43 11.57 24.29
N TYR A 751 18.95 11.27 23.08
CA TYR A 751 18.60 9.92 22.71
C TYR A 751 19.81 8.99 22.63
N ALA A 752 20.97 9.48 22.20
CA ALA A 752 22.22 8.71 22.19
C ALA A 752 22.63 8.30 23.60
N LEU A 753 22.61 9.25 24.54
CA LEU A 753 22.95 9.00 25.95
C LEU A 753 21.94 8.07 26.63
N LYS A 754 20.62 8.21 26.35
CA LYS A 754 19.60 7.27 26.84
C LYS A 754 19.80 5.85 26.29
N GLY A 755 20.24 5.74 25.04
CA GLY A 755 20.66 4.45 24.49
C GLY A 755 21.79 3.86 25.33
N PHE A 756 22.85 4.63 25.57
CA PHE A 756 24.03 4.15 26.29
C PHE A 756 23.71 3.73 27.71
N GLU A 757 22.87 4.49 28.42
CA GLU A 757 22.41 4.14 29.77
C GLU A 757 21.69 2.78 29.80
N LYS A 758 20.88 2.45 28.77
CA LYS A 758 20.22 1.14 28.67
C LYS A 758 21.21 0.01 28.42
N GLN A 759 22.19 0.21 27.54
CA GLN A 759 23.20 -0.81 27.23
C GLN A 759 24.07 -1.13 28.45
N THR A 760 24.50 -0.12 29.20
CA THR A 760 25.30 -0.30 30.42
C THR A 760 24.52 -1.08 31.48
N LYS A 761 23.23 -0.79 31.68
CA LYS A 761 22.38 -1.54 32.61
C LYS A 761 22.21 -3.01 32.23
N ILE A 762 22.13 -3.33 30.94
CA ILE A 762 22.01 -4.72 30.43
C ILE A 762 23.32 -5.50 30.63
N LEU A 763 24.47 -4.84 30.66
CA LEU A 763 25.77 -5.48 30.90
C LEU A 763 26.09 -5.67 32.39
N GLU A 764 25.39 -4.96 33.28
CA GLU A 764 25.54 -5.03 34.75
C GLU A 764 24.55 -6.00 35.42
N THR A 765 23.46 -6.38 34.75
CA THR A 765 22.53 -7.47 35.12
C THR A 765 22.86 -8.75 34.39
#